data_AF-A0AAU7C6Y7-F1
#
_entry.id   AF-A0AAU7C6Y7-F1
#
_cell.length_a   1.000
_cell.length_b   1.000
_cell.length_c   1.000
_cell.angle_alpha   90.00
_cell.angle_beta   90.00
_cell.angle_gamma   90.00
#
_symmetry.space_group_name_H-M   'P 1'
#
loop_
_entity.id
_entity.type
_entity.pdbx_description
1 polymer ?
#
loop_
_entity_poly.entity_id
_entity_poly.type
_entity_poly.pdbx_seq_one_letter_code
_entity_poly.pdbx_strand_id
1 'polypeptide(L)'
;MVATWIEAAAKGRHGGPVRAGMWSAVVIGTHPIEANQVVWLEITADDEVLGLLPAYWIENKGVNSLWHVPVPPQAVGVRLHYRSAARQEGSETVYSPPQDTVVRPNMPDRTEAAEIVAMGPEGLVGNRMMTVRVDSRGSTYDVYFPTVGLHSDVRPAEGDMPQSRSHFRAIVGGLAVGRRLDWFTERLSWESFQHYLGATNLLMTELNSRTGPIRVLVTDFVAMAKSLPKTAGGTESPGQYLKRFRIKNDGPESLRALFGVYIQAEVNGGIGEPGLSWHDGDRTLLATNRGHGHANRKFARDATVEFAVALDDRGDVHCEPTGANEAILLRRIDLPAGETVTVDLLVSGAFTGWRGDPGTFEHWLRPALAWFRSADLDQVEQTTCQEWDAFTEVLPSLKYPKPAYAVSLRRSALAAALHSDAFWGAIASGFDRGLSAYCWPRDAMWAADTMERLGHPSIGRGLFEWLSHVRGQNRPYSYWFQKYTIDGGPEWETPAVDQTAMIPWGLERYYLRTGDLDFIASMWPMIEQAAMVCSGESGHPGLRWLDDLSLVSSAGIWDHRFGAFFYSNGCVVAGLRAAARLAEVLDHPEHATRWRSLAERVWEIGILGGGDSDSDRSDSPGLIDAETGRFLEARRLSTLRGLWTDRPEMLIERSKALDVSVLGLVVPFGLFPASDPRIMRTAEAILRQNAVGVDSNTLARWAVDSSSPKASVAPSESHSHDLSSLATLWAARYLIQLGRETGQVRHWNRALAMTDGTLSRMLPLGLMLRPVIRANDTPRYIPGVASGVWGLHAILIETMLEFAQLDYNHVERRLKLDPALPSSWPHLGLTQTFPCGEVSFRLERPIGGTVHHLSLTVNLLHPIEFHAALTCPGLTELGPWQSAPESQPPDYDPRISRLSWSVTLPKGQSTWSWRWG
;
A
#
# COMPACT_ATOMS: atom_id res chain seq x y z
N MET A 1 -39.45 4.18 61.17
CA MET A 1 -39.70 2.97 60.35
C MET A 1 -38.64 2.96 59.28
N VAL A 2 -37.84 1.89 59.23
CA VAL A 2 -36.74 1.78 58.26
C VAL A 2 -37.32 1.67 56.86
N ALA A 3 -36.83 2.48 55.93
CA ALA A 3 -37.16 2.40 54.51
C ALA A 3 -35.87 2.18 53.72
N THR A 4 -35.97 1.44 52.60
CA THR A 4 -34.86 1.22 51.68
C THR A 4 -35.32 1.34 50.23
N TRP A 5 -34.44 1.84 49.37
CA TRP A 5 -34.66 1.95 47.93
C TRP A 5 -33.35 1.83 47.16
N ILE A 6 -33.45 1.63 45.85
CA ILE A 6 -32.33 1.70 44.93
C ILE A 6 -32.13 3.16 44.53
N GLU A 7 -31.09 3.81 45.05
CA GLU A 7 -30.72 5.18 44.70
C GLU A 7 -30.11 5.24 43.30
N ALA A 8 -29.25 4.28 42.97
CA ALA A 8 -28.72 4.09 41.62
C ALA A 8 -28.78 2.62 41.24
N ALA A 9 -29.45 2.34 40.11
CA ALA A 9 -29.53 1.02 39.51
C ALA A 9 -28.13 0.46 39.19
N ALA A 10 -28.06 -0.86 38.97
CA ALA A 10 -26.81 -1.54 38.65
C ALA A 10 -26.13 -0.89 37.43
N LYS A 11 -24.93 -0.34 37.65
CA LYS A 11 -24.12 0.31 36.61
C LYS A 11 -22.71 -0.24 36.60
N GLY A 12 -22.11 -0.25 35.42
CA GLY A 12 -20.68 -0.50 35.28
C GLY A 12 -19.84 0.62 35.90
N ARG A 13 -18.53 0.39 36.08
CA ARG A 13 -17.58 1.30 36.74
C ARG A 13 -17.58 2.76 36.23
N HIS A 14 -18.02 2.99 34.99
CA HIS A 14 -18.09 4.32 34.36
C HIS A 14 -19.53 4.85 34.18
N GLY A 15 -20.50 4.30 34.91
CA GLY A 15 -21.89 4.75 34.87
C GLY A 15 -22.72 4.25 33.68
N GLY A 16 -22.14 3.39 32.83
CA GLY A 16 -22.81 2.71 31.72
C GLY A 16 -23.56 1.43 32.14
N PRO A 17 -24.10 0.66 31.17
CA PRO A 17 -24.81 -0.59 31.46
C PRO A 17 -23.92 -1.62 32.16
N VAL A 18 -24.52 -2.59 32.84
CA VAL A 18 -23.81 -3.77 33.36
C VAL A 18 -23.27 -4.56 32.17
N ARG A 19 -21.96 -4.78 32.12
CA ARG A 19 -21.30 -5.49 31.03
C ARG A 19 -20.72 -6.81 31.50
N ALA A 20 -20.77 -7.80 30.61
CA ALA A 20 -20.29 -9.15 30.82
C ALA A 20 -18.84 -9.18 31.30
N GLY A 21 -18.52 -10.03 32.26
CA GLY A 21 -17.16 -10.18 32.78
C GLY A 21 -16.60 -8.98 33.55
N MET A 22 -17.39 -7.93 33.83
CA MET A 22 -16.97 -6.77 34.62
C MET A 22 -17.72 -6.68 35.95
N TRP A 23 -17.05 -6.14 36.97
CA TRP A 23 -17.71 -5.74 38.22
C TRP A 23 -18.66 -4.58 37.96
N SER A 24 -19.83 -4.62 38.60
CA SER A 24 -20.81 -3.53 38.60
C SER A 24 -21.17 -3.15 40.03
N ALA A 25 -21.93 -2.07 40.19
CA ALA A 25 -22.32 -1.59 41.50
C ALA A 25 -23.75 -1.09 41.51
N VAL A 26 -24.41 -1.28 42.65
CA VAL A 26 -25.72 -0.69 43.00
C VAL A 26 -25.52 0.27 44.16
N VAL A 27 -26.20 1.41 44.12
CA VAL A 27 -26.26 2.32 45.29
C VAL A 27 -27.63 2.18 45.95
N ILE A 28 -27.63 1.82 47.22
CA ILE A 28 -28.83 1.66 48.04
C ILE A 28 -28.97 2.89 48.95
N GLY A 29 -30.18 3.44 49.03
CA GLY A 29 -30.54 4.43 50.03
C GLY A 29 -31.31 3.80 51.19
N THR A 30 -31.07 4.29 52.41
CA THR A 30 -31.88 3.97 53.59
C THR A 30 -32.28 5.21 54.38
N HIS A 31 -33.42 5.13 55.06
CA HIS A 31 -33.94 6.18 55.95
C HIS A 31 -34.57 5.57 57.21
N PRO A 32 -34.40 6.17 58.40
CA PRO A 32 -33.50 7.29 58.73
C PRO A 32 -32.03 6.84 58.85
N ILE A 33 -31.10 7.78 59.10
CA ILE A 33 -29.71 7.46 59.43
C ILE A 33 -29.67 6.75 60.80
N GLU A 34 -29.17 5.51 60.82
CA GLU A 34 -29.03 4.71 62.05
C GLU A 34 -27.67 4.00 62.10
N ALA A 35 -27.13 3.84 63.31
CA ALA A 35 -25.78 3.30 63.55
C ALA A 35 -25.67 1.76 63.41
N ASN A 36 -26.76 1.03 63.66
CA ASN A 36 -26.77 -0.44 63.71
C ASN A 36 -27.61 -1.10 62.61
N GLN A 37 -27.86 -0.40 61.50
CA GLN A 37 -28.59 -0.98 60.37
C GLN A 37 -27.67 -1.88 59.54
N VAL A 38 -28.19 -3.03 59.09
CA VAL A 38 -27.50 -3.90 58.14
C VAL A 38 -28.25 -3.85 56.82
N VAL A 39 -27.50 -3.63 55.73
CA VAL A 39 -28.03 -3.38 54.40
C VAL A 39 -27.43 -4.39 53.42
N TRP A 40 -28.26 -4.94 52.55
CA TRP A 40 -27.90 -5.91 51.54
C TRP A 40 -28.58 -5.63 50.21
N LEU A 41 -28.06 -6.26 49.16
CA LEU A 41 -28.76 -6.46 47.89
C LEU A 41 -29.14 -7.93 47.78
N GLU A 42 -30.43 -8.22 47.72
CA GLU A 42 -30.90 -9.54 47.30
C GLU A 42 -30.86 -9.59 45.78
N ILE A 43 -30.17 -10.57 45.20
CA ILE A 43 -29.97 -10.67 43.75
C ILE A 43 -30.08 -12.11 43.24
N THR A 44 -30.70 -12.24 42.07
CA THR A 44 -30.89 -13.45 41.28
C THR A 44 -30.35 -13.22 39.88
N ALA A 45 -29.59 -14.16 39.34
CA ALA A 45 -29.03 -14.17 38.00
C ALA A 45 -29.72 -15.28 37.18
N ASP A 46 -30.62 -14.88 36.29
CA ASP A 46 -31.65 -15.75 35.71
C ASP A 46 -32.38 -16.52 36.82
N ASP A 47 -32.20 -17.84 36.90
CA ASP A 47 -32.81 -18.70 37.92
C ASP A 47 -31.86 -18.98 39.13
N GLU A 48 -30.64 -18.47 39.10
CA GLU A 48 -29.61 -18.72 40.13
C GLU A 48 -29.62 -17.63 41.22
N VAL A 49 -29.90 -18.01 42.46
CA VAL A 49 -29.90 -17.09 43.61
C VAL A 49 -28.46 -16.82 44.06
N LEU A 50 -28.00 -15.58 43.92
CA LEU A 50 -26.64 -15.16 44.36
C LEU A 50 -26.59 -14.78 45.85
N GLY A 51 -27.74 -14.74 46.52
CA GLY A 51 -27.88 -14.45 47.95
C GLY A 51 -27.93 -12.96 48.28
N LEU A 52 -27.64 -12.64 49.55
CA LEU A 52 -27.63 -11.28 50.09
C LEU A 52 -26.22 -10.69 50.02
N LEU A 53 -25.94 -9.90 48.98
CA LEU A 53 -24.67 -9.20 48.84
C LEU A 53 -24.58 -8.05 49.87
N PRO A 54 -23.48 -7.96 50.64
CA PRO A 54 -23.35 -6.92 51.68
C PRO A 54 -23.21 -5.53 51.06
N ALA A 55 -23.88 -4.55 51.66
CA ALA A 55 -23.73 -3.15 51.31
C ALA A 55 -22.72 -2.44 52.23
N TYR A 56 -21.88 -1.61 51.63
CA TYR A 56 -20.83 -0.87 52.31
C TYR A 56 -21.20 0.61 52.37
N TRP A 57 -21.24 1.19 53.57
CA TRP A 57 -21.61 2.59 53.75
C TRP A 57 -20.69 3.54 52.96
N ILE A 58 -21.28 4.53 52.30
CA ILE A 58 -20.57 5.56 51.52
C ILE A 58 -20.58 6.90 52.27
N GLU A 59 -21.78 7.45 52.45
CA GLU A 59 -22.00 8.77 53.05
C GLU A 59 -23.42 8.90 53.60
N ASN A 60 -23.63 9.94 54.42
CA ASN A 60 -24.96 10.38 54.81
C ASN A 60 -25.32 11.66 54.05
N LYS A 61 -26.48 11.66 53.40
CA LYS A 61 -26.99 12.79 52.60
C LYS A 61 -28.33 13.25 53.15
N GLY A 62 -28.29 14.34 53.93
CA GLY A 62 -29.46 14.82 54.68
C GLY A 62 -29.84 13.84 55.78
N VAL A 63 -31.05 13.26 55.69
CA VAL A 63 -31.58 12.28 56.65
C VAL A 63 -31.46 10.82 56.17
N ASN A 64 -30.72 10.59 55.09
CA ASN A 64 -30.57 9.28 54.44
C ASN A 64 -29.11 8.80 54.48
N SER A 65 -28.91 7.48 54.56
CA SER A 65 -27.60 6.84 54.36
C SER A 65 -27.52 6.23 52.97
N LEU A 66 -26.37 6.37 52.30
CA LEU A 66 -26.10 5.76 51.01
C LEU A 66 -25.08 4.63 51.15
N TRP A 67 -25.32 3.53 50.45
CA TRP A 67 -24.55 2.30 50.55
C TRP A 67 -24.16 1.79 49.16
N HIS A 68 -22.93 1.36 49.00
CA HIS A 68 -22.39 0.76 47.79
C HIS A 68 -22.43 -0.76 47.90
N VAL A 69 -23.04 -1.43 46.92
CA VAL A 69 -23.01 -2.90 46.81
C VAL A 69 -22.26 -3.31 45.55
N PRO A 70 -21.11 -3.98 45.67
CA PRO A 70 -20.42 -4.56 44.51
C PRO A 70 -21.17 -5.80 44.01
N VAL A 71 -21.49 -5.83 42.72
CA VAL A 71 -22.11 -6.96 42.05
C VAL A 71 -21.02 -7.71 41.24
N PRO A 72 -20.81 -9.02 41.49
CA PRO A 72 -19.75 -9.80 40.85
C PRO A 72 -19.99 -9.99 39.34
N PRO A 73 -18.93 -10.22 38.54
CA PRO A 73 -19.03 -10.39 37.10
C PRO A 73 -20.00 -11.48 36.64
N GLN A 74 -20.87 -11.16 35.68
CA GLN A 74 -21.90 -12.06 35.16
C GLN A 74 -21.72 -12.38 33.69
N ALA A 75 -22.41 -13.43 33.23
CA ALA A 75 -22.38 -13.85 31.83
C ALA A 75 -23.22 -12.93 30.93
N VAL A 76 -22.83 -12.76 29.68
CA VAL A 76 -23.61 -11.99 28.68
C VAL A 76 -25.01 -12.57 28.52
N GLY A 77 -26.04 -11.70 28.54
CA GLY A 77 -27.44 -12.08 28.39
C GLY A 77 -28.14 -12.52 29.68
N VAL A 78 -27.41 -12.69 30.79
CA VAL A 78 -28.00 -13.00 32.10
C VAL A 78 -28.92 -11.87 32.56
N ARG A 79 -30.11 -12.20 33.05
CA ARG A 79 -31.04 -11.25 33.66
C ARG A 79 -30.78 -11.17 35.16
N LEU A 80 -30.45 -9.98 35.65
CA LEU A 80 -30.29 -9.72 37.07
C LEU A 80 -31.60 -9.14 37.61
N HIS A 81 -32.23 -9.90 38.48
CA HIS A 81 -33.37 -9.46 39.28
C HIS A 81 -32.90 -9.15 40.69
N TYR A 82 -33.04 -7.91 41.16
CA TYR A 82 -32.50 -7.49 42.45
C TYR A 82 -33.38 -6.47 43.18
N ARG A 83 -33.27 -6.44 44.52
CA ARG A 83 -33.89 -5.42 45.38
C ARG A 83 -33.03 -5.13 46.59
N SER A 84 -33.13 -3.92 47.14
CA SER A 84 -32.45 -3.61 48.38
C SER A 84 -33.19 -4.21 49.57
N ALA A 85 -32.42 -4.62 50.58
CA ALA A 85 -32.92 -5.12 51.84
C ALA A 85 -32.21 -4.37 52.98
N ALA A 86 -32.96 -3.86 53.94
CA ALA A 86 -32.40 -3.22 55.12
C ALA A 86 -33.08 -3.76 56.38
N ARG A 87 -32.30 -4.02 57.42
CA ARG A 87 -32.81 -4.50 58.70
C ARG A 87 -32.16 -3.74 59.86
N GLN A 88 -33.01 -3.29 60.77
CA GLN A 88 -32.61 -2.79 62.08
C GLN A 88 -32.59 -3.93 63.10
N GLU A 89 -31.69 -3.86 64.06
CA GLU A 89 -31.59 -4.81 65.17
C GLU A 89 -32.94 -4.93 65.91
N GLY A 90 -33.51 -6.14 65.95
CA GLY A 90 -34.82 -6.42 66.57
C GLY A 90 -36.05 -6.13 65.70
N SER A 91 -35.89 -5.75 64.42
CA SER A 91 -36.98 -5.47 63.48
C SER A 91 -37.01 -6.43 62.28
N GLU A 92 -38.14 -6.47 61.57
CA GLU A 92 -38.27 -7.18 60.30
C GLU A 92 -37.42 -6.54 59.19
N THR A 93 -36.99 -7.34 58.21
CA THR A 93 -36.27 -6.85 57.03
C THR A 93 -37.25 -6.13 56.10
N VAL A 94 -36.89 -4.90 55.71
CA VAL A 94 -37.66 -4.11 54.74
C VAL A 94 -37.00 -4.22 53.37
N TYR A 95 -37.82 -4.36 52.32
CA TYR A 95 -37.36 -4.54 50.95
C TYR A 95 -37.84 -3.39 50.05
N SER A 96 -37.04 -3.03 49.05
CA SER A 96 -37.50 -2.18 47.96
C SER A 96 -38.32 -2.97 46.94
N PRO A 97 -39.04 -2.29 46.03
CA PRO A 97 -39.49 -2.90 44.78
C PRO A 97 -38.31 -3.53 44.02
N PRO A 98 -38.55 -4.63 43.29
CA PRO A 98 -37.52 -5.25 42.46
C PRO A 98 -37.16 -4.40 41.25
N GLN A 99 -35.93 -4.59 40.77
CA GLN A 99 -35.44 -4.08 39.51
C GLN A 99 -34.86 -5.21 38.67
N ASP A 100 -34.97 -5.05 37.36
CA ASP A 100 -34.43 -5.97 36.37
C ASP A 100 -33.41 -5.25 35.48
N THR A 101 -32.30 -5.92 35.21
CA THR A 101 -31.36 -5.49 34.18
C THR A 101 -30.78 -6.68 33.45
N VAL A 102 -30.41 -6.51 32.19
CA VAL A 102 -29.75 -7.56 31.40
C VAL A 102 -28.27 -7.23 31.28
N VAL A 103 -27.42 -8.21 31.53
CA VAL A 103 -25.98 -8.09 31.36
C VAL A 103 -25.67 -7.96 29.87
N ARG A 104 -25.19 -6.79 29.48
CA ARG A 104 -24.85 -6.47 28.08
C ARG A 104 -23.47 -7.03 27.71
N PRO A 105 -23.16 -7.20 26.42
CA PRO A 105 -21.82 -7.61 25.98
C PRO A 105 -20.72 -6.64 26.47
N ASN A 106 -19.53 -7.18 26.74
CA ASN A 106 -18.33 -6.38 26.95
C ASN A 106 -17.84 -5.78 25.63
N MET A 107 -17.17 -4.64 25.72
CA MET A 107 -16.49 -4.03 24.58
C MET A 107 -15.12 -4.71 24.36
N PRO A 108 -14.56 -4.67 23.15
CA PRO A 108 -13.15 -4.99 22.95
C PRO A 108 -12.28 -4.01 23.75
N ASP A 109 -11.17 -4.52 24.30
CA ASP A 109 -10.24 -3.69 25.09
C ASP A 109 -9.66 -2.56 24.22
N ARG A 110 -10.09 -1.32 24.50
CA ARG A 110 -9.62 -0.10 23.81
C ARG A 110 -8.23 0.36 24.26
N THR A 111 -7.68 -0.26 25.31
CA THR A 111 -6.45 0.16 26.00
C THR A 111 -5.18 -0.01 25.17
N GLU A 112 -5.27 -0.65 24.01
CA GLU A 112 -4.20 -0.75 23.01
C GLU A 112 -4.33 0.32 21.91
N ALA A 113 -4.90 1.50 22.17
CA ALA A 113 -4.98 2.58 21.17
C ALA A 113 -3.60 3.01 20.60
N ALA A 114 -2.50 2.74 21.32
CA ALA A 114 -1.13 2.89 20.82
C ALA A 114 -0.58 1.61 20.14
N GLU A 115 -1.20 0.44 20.36
CA GLU A 115 -0.76 -0.88 19.86
C GLU A 115 -1.63 -1.45 18.71
N ILE A 116 -2.79 -0.87 18.39
CA ILE A 116 -3.39 -1.04 17.04
C ILE A 116 -2.41 -0.49 15.97
N VAL A 117 -1.42 0.30 16.40
CA VAL A 117 -0.28 0.80 15.62
C VAL A 117 1.00 -0.05 15.84
N ALA A 118 0.97 -1.08 16.71
CA ALA A 118 2.13 -1.94 17.01
C ALA A 118 2.36 -2.99 15.91
N MET A 119 3.00 -2.55 14.85
CA MET A 119 4.10 -3.20 14.11
C MET A 119 4.15 -4.75 14.14
N GLY A 120 3.10 -5.37 13.61
CA GLY A 120 3.05 -6.76 13.10
C GLY A 120 2.62 -6.75 11.63
N PRO A 121 2.61 -7.90 10.92
CA PRO A 121 2.21 -7.93 9.52
C PRO A 121 0.77 -7.42 9.35
N GLU A 122 0.59 -6.41 8.49
CA GLU A 122 -0.70 -5.89 8.07
C GLU A 122 -1.09 -6.56 6.75
N GLY A 123 -2.30 -7.10 6.67
CA GLY A 123 -2.88 -7.68 5.47
C GLY A 123 -3.59 -6.66 4.59
N LEU A 124 -3.61 -6.93 3.29
CA LEU A 124 -4.23 -6.10 2.27
C LEU A 124 -5.04 -6.99 1.32
N VAL A 125 -6.35 -6.80 1.29
CA VAL A 125 -7.26 -7.53 0.39
C VAL A 125 -8.04 -6.56 -0.47
N GLY A 126 -8.51 -7.00 -1.64
CA GLY A 126 -9.20 -6.10 -2.57
C GLY A 126 -9.53 -6.78 -3.89
N ASN A 127 -10.16 -6.02 -4.77
CA ASN A 127 -10.54 -6.43 -6.13
C ASN A 127 -10.26 -5.35 -7.18
N ARG A 128 -9.36 -4.40 -6.88
CA ARG A 128 -9.05 -3.22 -7.71
C ARG A 128 -10.19 -2.20 -7.87
N MET A 129 -11.26 -2.33 -7.09
CA MET A 129 -12.35 -1.35 -6.95
C MET A 129 -12.67 -1.03 -5.48
N MET A 130 -12.25 -1.92 -4.58
CA MET A 130 -12.25 -1.74 -3.13
C MET A 130 -10.97 -2.36 -2.59
N THR A 131 -10.38 -1.70 -1.60
CA THR A 131 -9.18 -2.16 -0.89
C THR A 131 -9.44 -2.13 0.60
N VAL A 132 -9.05 -3.18 1.32
CA VAL A 132 -9.34 -3.37 2.74
C VAL A 132 -8.06 -3.75 3.47
N ARG A 133 -7.80 -3.11 4.62
CA ARG A 133 -6.67 -3.46 5.48
C ARG A 133 -7.12 -4.28 6.68
N VAL A 134 -6.27 -5.23 7.06
CA VAL A 134 -6.54 -6.16 8.16
C VAL A 134 -5.32 -6.21 9.06
N ASP A 135 -5.50 -6.05 10.37
CA ASP A 135 -4.39 -6.09 11.31
C ASP A 135 -3.92 -7.53 11.50
N SER A 136 -2.78 -7.75 12.15
CA SER A 136 -2.22 -9.09 12.32
C SER A 136 -3.10 -10.07 13.13
N ARG A 137 -4.22 -9.59 13.69
CA ARG A 137 -5.17 -10.34 14.53
C ARG A 137 -6.51 -10.54 13.83
N GLY A 138 -6.62 -10.15 12.56
CA GLY A 138 -7.83 -10.31 11.76
C GLY A 138 -8.90 -9.25 12.04
N SER A 139 -8.54 -8.10 12.63
CA SER A 139 -9.41 -6.92 12.72
C SER A 139 -9.32 -6.11 11.44
N THR A 140 -10.44 -5.84 10.80
CA THR A 140 -10.47 -4.92 9.66
C THR A 140 -10.41 -3.48 10.14
N TYR A 141 -9.55 -2.69 9.52
CA TYR A 141 -9.48 -1.24 9.68
C TYR A 141 -9.16 -0.64 8.32
N ASP A 142 -9.71 0.52 8.00
CA ASP A 142 -9.65 1.11 6.66
C ASP A 142 -10.21 0.22 5.55
N VAL A 143 -11.37 0.64 5.07
CA VAL A 143 -11.93 0.22 3.79
C VAL A 143 -11.84 1.43 2.87
N TYR A 144 -11.16 1.27 1.74
CA TYR A 144 -11.13 2.24 0.65
C TYR A 144 -12.17 1.83 -0.38
N PHE A 145 -13.13 2.72 -0.60
CA PHE A 145 -14.27 2.58 -1.50
C PHE A 145 -14.80 4.00 -1.78
N PRO A 146 -15.35 4.34 -2.96
CA PRO A 146 -15.67 3.51 -4.13
C PRO A 146 -14.48 3.14 -5.03
N THR A 147 -13.28 3.54 -4.64
CA THR A 147 -12.04 3.31 -5.38
C THR A 147 -11.03 2.55 -4.53
N VAL A 148 -9.93 2.09 -5.14
CA VAL A 148 -8.83 1.45 -4.41
C VAL A 148 -8.14 2.35 -3.38
N GLY A 149 -8.25 3.66 -3.54
CA GLY A 149 -7.77 4.70 -2.62
C GLY A 149 -8.86 5.73 -2.32
N LEU A 150 -8.48 6.98 -2.07
CA LEU A 150 -9.38 8.07 -1.74
C LEU A 150 -9.97 8.73 -3.00
N HIS A 151 -11.30 8.76 -3.05
CA HIS A 151 -12.11 9.47 -4.03
C HIS A 151 -12.33 10.93 -3.60
N SER A 152 -12.58 11.87 -4.52
CA SER A 152 -12.74 13.30 -4.21
C SER A 152 -13.83 13.59 -3.17
N ASP A 153 -14.94 12.83 -3.22
CA ASP A 153 -16.04 12.86 -2.24
C ASP A 153 -15.82 11.98 -0.99
N VAL A 154 -14.73 11.22 -0.89
CA VAL A 154 -14.41 10.37 0.26
C VAL A 154 -13.11 10.84 0.91
N ARG A 155 -13.22 11.45 2.09
CA ARG A 155 -12.08 12.09 2.76
C ARG A 155 -12.03 11.75 4.25
N PRO A 156 -10.84 11.38 4.78
CA PRO A 156 -10.66 11.20 6.21
C PRO A 156 -10.90 12.51 6.99
N ALA A 157 -11.43 12.43 8.21
CA ALA A 157 -11.65 13.60 9.06
C ALA A 157 -10.37 14.34 9.42
N GLU A 158 -9.34 13.57 9.72
CA GLU A 158 -8.06 14.03 10.27
C GLU A 158 -7.13 14.53 9.15
N GLY A 159 -7.61 14.53 7.90
CA GLY A 159 -6.89 14.98 6.72
C GLY A 159 -5.71 14.08 6.39
N ASP A 160 -4.56 14.70 6.20
CA ASP A 160 -3.30 14.08 5.81
C ASP A 160 -2.47 13.68 7.06
N MET A 161 -3.10 12.96 8.01
CA MET A 161 -2.48 12.60 9.30
C MET A 161 -2.34 11.07 9.50
N PRO A 162 -1.31 10.59 10.22
CA PRO A 162 -1.07 9.17 10.54
C PRO A 162 -2.27 8.29 10.95
N GLN A 163 -3.17 8.87 11.72
CA GLN A 163 -4.32 8.19 12.31
C GLN A 163 -5.56 8.18 11.40
N SER A 164 -5.48 8.83 10.24
CA SER A 164 -6.62 9.03 9.33
C SER A 164 -7.23 7.71 8.90
N ARG A 165 -8.57 7.68 8.87
CA ARG A 165 -9.37 6.52 8.45
C ARG A 165 -10.43 6.91 7.42
N SER A 166 -10.74 6.00 6.50
CA SER A 166 -11.72 6.26 5.42
C SER A 166 -13.17 5.93 5.82
N HIS A 167 -13.45 4.68 6.22
CA HIS A 167 -14.82 4.23 6.53
C HIS A 167 -14.99 3.46 7.84
N PHE A 168 -14.00 2.68 8.27
CA PHE A 168 -14.10 1.85 9.47
C PHE A 168 -12.83 1.96 10.30
N ARG A 169 -13.00 2.17 11.61
CA ARG A 169 -11.88 2.07 12.56
C ARG A 169 -11.62 0.63 12.97
N ALA A 170 -12.68 -0.15 13.09
CA ALA A 170 -12.59 -1.52 13.57
C ALA A 170 -13.81 -2.34 13.13
N ILE A 171 -13.55 -3.54 12.61
CA ILE A 171 -14.51 -4.64 12.53
C ILE A 171 -13.84 -5.86 13.16
N VAL A 172 -14.28 -6.24 14.35
CA VAL A 172 -13.61 -7.22 15.22
C VAL A 172 -14.55 -8.38 15.51
N GLY A 173 -14.14 -9.59 15.16
CA GLY A 173 -14.83 -10.81 15.57
C GLY A 173 -14.49 -11.20 17.01
N GLY A 174 -15.41 -11.92 17.67
CA GLY A 174 -15.21 -12.47 18.99
C GLY A 174 -16.13 -13.64 19.26
N LEU A 175 -15.79 -14.45 20.26
CA LEU A 175 -16.55 -15.62 20.65
C LEU A 175 -16.66 -15.68 22.17
N ALA A 176 -17.86 -15.94 22.69
CA ALA A 176 -18.09 -16.23 24.09
C ALA A 176 -18.52 -17.69 24.24
N VAL A 177 -17.62 -18.53 24.75
CA VAL A 177 -17.96 -19.89 25.25
C VAL A 177 -18.28 -19.85 26.75
N GLY A 178 -17.89 -18.77 27.45
CA GLY A 178 -18.08 -18.57 28.88
C GLY A 178 -18.86 -17.30 29.22
N ARG A 179 -18.39 -16.53 30.23
CA ARG A 179 -19.11 -15.38 30.78
C ARG A 179 -19.04 -14.12 29.89
N ARG A 180 -17.99 -13.92 29.10
CA ARG A 180 -17.80 -12.70 28.27
C ARG A 180 -17.40 -13.06 26.84
N LEU A 181 -17.50 -12.08 25.93
CA LEU A 181 -16.89 -12.19 24.61
C LEU A 181 -15.38 -12.06 24.75
N ASP A 182 -14.67 -13.09 24.30
CA ASP A 182 -13.23 -13.06 24.09
C ASP A 182 -12.98 -12.61 22.66
N TRP A 183 -12.65 -11.33 22.49
CA TRP A 183 -12.44 -10.73 21.18
C TRP A 183 -11.16 -11.26 20.55
N PHE A 184 -11.17 -11.53 19.24
CA PHE A 184 -10.03 -12.13 18.54
C PHE A 184 -8.76 -11.25 18.55
N THR A 185 -8.91 -9.96 18.87
CA THR A 185 -7.80 -9.02 19.07
C THR A 185 -7.11 -9.13 20.42
N GLU A 186 -7.69 -9.84 21.40
CA GLU A 186 -7.15 -9.98 22.76
C GLU A 186 -6.05 -11.06 22.80
N ARG A 187 -4.78 -10.62 22.93
CA ARG A 187 -3.60 -11.52 22.93
C ARG A 187 -3.57 -12.54 24.08
N LEU A 188 -4.20 -12.19 25.20
CA LEU A 188 -4.32 -13.08 26.36
C LEU A 188 -5.27 -14.26 26.08
N SER A 189 -6.21 -14.08 25.15
CA SER A 189 -7.24 -15.05 24.81
C SER A 189 -6.88 -15.84 23.54
N TRP A 190 -6.18 -15.21 22.59
CA TRP A 190 -5.91 -15.75 21.26
C TRP A 190 -4.44 -15.66 20.85
N GLU A 191 -3.97 -16.68 20.16
CA GLU A 191 -2.75 -16.66 19.36
C GLU A 191 -3.12 -16.54 17.88
N SER A 192 -2.52 -15.58 17.17
CA SER A 192 -2.85 -15.26 15.78
C SER A 192 -1.69 -15.51 14.82
N PHE A 193 -1.96 -16.11 13.67
CA PHE A 193 -1.03 -16.26 12.56
C PHE A 193 -1.69 -15.86 11.24
N GLN A 194 -0.99 -15.14 10.37
CA GLN A 194 -1.51 -14.68 9.08
C GLN A 194 -0.65 -15.10 7.90
N HIS A 195 -1.32 -15.47 6.81
CA HIS A 195 -0.72 -15.77 5.52
C HIS A 195 -1.73 -15.56 4.38
N TYR A 196 -1.25 -15.47 3.13
CA TYR A 196 -2.14 -15.49 1.97
C TYR A 196 -2.37 -16.93 1.49
N LEU A 197 -3.56 -17.21 0.98
CA LEU A 197 -3.87 -18.50 0.38
C LEU A 197 -3.11 -18.68 -0.95
N GLY A 198 -2.04 -19.48 -0.94
CA GLY A 198 -1.23 -19.76 -2.12
C GLY A 198 -0.66 -18.49 -2.78
N ALA A 199 -0.80 -18.39 -4.10
CA ALA A 199 -0.39 -17.23 -4.89
C ALA A 199 -1.53 -16.20 -5.09
N THR A 200 -2.56 -16.22 -4.25
CA THR A 200 -3.72 -15.32 -4.39
C THR A 200 -3.60 -14.09 -3.49
N ASN A 201 -4.64 -13.25 -3.52
CA ASN A 201 -4.83 -12.14 -2.61
C ASN A 201 -5.98 -12.37 -1.61
N LEU A 202 -6.23 -13.62 -1.23
CA LEU A 202 -7.11 -13.98 -0.11
C LEU A 202 -6.27 -14.12 1.16
N LEU A 203 -6.61 -13.35 2.19
CA LEU A 203 -5.88 -13.34 3.45
C LEU A 203 -6.50 -14.35 4.41
N MET A 204 -5.66 -15.17 5.02
CA MET A 204 -6.03 -16.16 6.03
C MET A 204 -5.48 -15.74 7.38
N THR A 205 -6.36 -15.60 8.38
CA THR A 205 -5.98 -15.41 9.79
C THR A 205 -6.37 -16.65 10.58
N GLU A 206 -5.38 -17.38 11.08
CA GLU A 206 -5.57 -18.48 12.02
C GLU A 206 -5.53 -17.94 13.45
N LEU A 207 -6.56 -18.27 14.24
CA LEU A 207 -6.71 -17.88 15.64
C LEU A 207 -6.88 -19.14 16.49
N ASN A 208 -5.94 -19.37 17.40
CA ASN A 208 -5.99 -20.49 18.35
C ASN A 208 -6.34 -19.96 19.73
N SER A 209 -7.40 -20.50 20.35
CA SER A 209 -7.76 -20.13 21.71
C SER A 209 -6.68 -20.61 22.68
N ARG A 210 -6.27 -19.74 23.61
CA ARG A 210 -5.32 -20.07 24.68
C ARG A 210 -5.99 -20.77 25.86
N THR A 211 -7.31 -20.68 25.96
CA THR A 211 -8.10 -21.07 27.13
C THR A 211 -9.04 -22.24 26.87
N GLY A 212 -9.19 -22.68 25.62
CA GLY A 212 -10.08 -23.77 25.25
C GLY A 212 -9.74 -24.42 23.91
N PRO A 213 -10.50 -25.43 23.50
CA PRO A 213 -10.18 -26.25 22.33
C PRO A 213 -10.71 -25.63 21.02
N ILE A 214 -10.86 -24.31 20.95
CA ILE A 214 -11.43 -23.62 19.80
C ILE A 214 -10.31 -23.10 18.89
N ARG A 215 -10.46 -23.35 17.59
CA ARG A 215 -9.68 -22.72 16.53
C ARG A 215 -10.60 -21.99 15.57
N VAL A 216 -10.18 -20.83 15.09
CA VAL A 216 -10.91 -20.05 14.09
C VAL A 216 -10.00 -19.78 12.92
N LEU A 217 -10.42 -20.19 11.73
CA LEU A 217 -9.80 -19.78 10.48
C LEU A 217 -10.66 -18.70 9.85
N VAL A 218 -10.10 -17.50 9.71
CA VAL A 218 -10.74 -16.39 9.04
C VAL A 218 -10.19 -16.27 7.63
N THR A 219 -11.07 -16.19 6.63
CA THR A 219 -10.71 -15.81 5.26
C THR A 219 -11.29 -14.43 4.95
N ASP A 220 -10.42 -13.48 4.60
CA ASP A 220 -10.77 -12.11 4.22
C ASP A 220 -10.52 -11.93 2.70
N PHE A 221 -11.53 -11.45 1.96
CA PHE A 221 -11.40 -11.16 0.53
C PHE A 221 -12.51 -10.22 0.03
N VAL A 222 -12.25 -9.53 -1.09
CA VAL A 222 -13.27 -8.77 -1.82
C VAL A 222 -13.65 -9.55 -3.08
N ALA A 223 -14.94 -9.77 -3.30
CA ALA A 223 -15.42 -10.56 -4.44
C ALA A 223 -15.10 -9.92 -5.80
N MET A 224 -14.99 -10.72 -6.87
CA MET A 224 -14.59 -10.28 -8.22
C MET A 224 -15.67 -10.60 -9.28
N ALA A 225 -15.62 -9.92 -10.43
CA ALA A 225 -16.72 -9.74 -11.41
C ALA A 225 -17.68 -10.93 -11.65
N LYS A 226 -17.21 -12.17 -11.80
CA LYS A 226 -18.09 -13.34 -12.02
C LYS A 226 -19.03 -13.65 -10.85
N SER A 227 -18.74 -13.14 -9.66
CA SER A 227 -19.50 -13.39 -8.44
C SER A 227 -20.21 -12.14 -7.91
N LEU A 228 -20.16 -10.99 -8.59
CA LEU A 228 -20.71 -9.75 -8.05
C LEU A 228 -22.24 -9.66 -8.15
N PRO A 229 -22.92 -9.10 -7.14
CA PRO A 229 -24.32 -8.73 -7.24
C PRO A 229 -24.51 -7.57 -8.21
N LYS A 230 -25.73 -7.44 -8.73
CA LYS A 230 -26.16 -6.28 -9.51
C LYS A 230 -27.10 -5.41 -8.68
N THR A 231 -27.02 -4.11 -8.88
CA THR A 231 -27.99 -3.14 -8.38
C THR A 231 -29.36 -3.42 -8.99
N ALA A 232 -30.42 -2.85 -8.43
CA ALA A 232 -31.76 -2.94 -9.02
C ALA A 232 -31.83 -2.32 -10.43
N GLY A 233 -30.86 -1.47 -10.80
CA GLY A 233 -30.69 -0.88 -12.13
C GLY A 233 -29.85 -1.73 -13.09
N GLY A 234 -29.32 -2.87 -12.65
CA GLY A 234 -28.54 -3.81 -13.45
C GLY A 234 -27.04 -3.56 -13.51
N THR A 235 -26.53 -2.54 -12.81
CA THR A 235 -25.08 -2.25 -12.71
C THR A 235 -24.43 -3.22 -11.73
N GLU A 236 -23.24 -3.73 -12.03
CA GLU A 236 -22.49 -4.55 -11.06
C GLU A 236 -22.08 -3.73 -9.83
N SER A 237 -22.11 -4.35 -8.66
CA SER A 237 -21.74 -3.72 -7.39
C SER A 237 -20.44 -4.36 -6.85
N PRO A 238 -19.26 -3.76 -7.12
CA PRO A 238 -17.98 -4.37 -6.81
C PRO A 238 -17.56 -4.26 -5.33
N GLY A 239 -18.26 -3.46 -4.53
CA GLY A 239 -17.91 -3.22 -3.14
C GLY A 239 -18.35 -4.34 -2.19
N GLN A 240 -18.03 -5.61 -2.46
CA GLN A 240 -18.45 -6.75 -1.63
C GLN A 240 -17.27 -7.35 -0.86
N TYR A 241 -17.01 -6.86 0.35
CA TYR A 241 -15.99 -7.41 1.24
C TYR A 241 -16.60 -8.53 2.10
N LEU A 242 -15.99 -9.72 2.05
CA LEU A 242 -16.41 -10.91 2.77
C LEU A 242 -15.35 -11.33 3.79
N LYS A 243 -15.83 -11.66 5.00
CA LYS A 243 -15.04 -12.25 6.07
C LYS A 243 -15.69 -13.53 6.55
N ARG A 244 -15.02 -14.65 6.33
CA ARG A 244 -15.56 -15.99 6.58
C ARG A 244 -14.89 -16.61 7.79
N PHE A 245 -15.62 -16.78 8.89
CA PHE A 245 -15.14 -17.34 10.14
C PHE A 245 -15.49 -18.82 10.19
N ARG A 246 -14.50 -19.69 9.97
CA ARG A 246 -14.62 -21.14 10.12
C ARG A 246 -14.16 -21.52 11.53
N ILE A 247 -15.11 -21.75 12.43
CA ILE A 247 -14.90 -21.99 13.86
C ILE A 247 -14.96 -23.49 14.11
N LYS A 248 -13.85 -24.07 14.55
CA LYS A 248 -13.76 -25.49 14.87
C LYS A 248 -13.63 -25.70 16.37
N ASN A 249 -14.41 -26.65 16.89
CA ASN A 249 -14.27 -27.15 18.25
C ASN A 249 -13.51 -28.49 18.22
N ASP A 250 -12.23 -28.50 18.60
CA ASP A 250 -11.43 -29.74 18.70
C ASP A 250 -11.62 -30.45 20.06
N GLY A 251 -12.55 -29.96 20.88
CA GLY A 251 -12.89 -30.54 22.16
C GLY A 251 -13.78 -31.79 21.99
N PRO A 252 -13.85 -32.63 23.04
CA PRO A 252 -14.68 -33.83 23.02
C PRO A 252 -16.17 -33.55 23.21
N GLU A 253 -16.55 -32.35 23.68
CA GLU A 253 -17.92 -31.98 24.03
C GLU A 253 -18.45 -30.86 23.14
N SER A 254 -19.75 -30.86 22.90
CA SER A 254 -20.42 -29.77 22.17
C SER A 254 -20.55 -28.54 23.06
N LEU A 255 -20.31 -27.37 22.49
CA LEU A 255 -20.33 -26.09 23.22
C LEU A 255 -21.41 -25.18 22.66
N ARG A 256 -22.09 -24.44 23.54
CA ARG A 256 -22.92 -23.31 23.14
C ARG A 256 -22.09 -22.04 23.20
N ALA A 257 -22.12 -21.24 22.15
CA ALA A 257 -21.37 -20.00 22.11
C ALA A 257 -22.21 -18.82 21.61
N LEU A 258 -21.82 -17.62 22.00
CA LEU A 258 -22.28 -16.38 21.41
C LEU A 258 -21.16 -15.82 20.52
N PHE A 259 -21.41 -15.77 19.22
CA PHE A 259 -20.54 -15.09 18.27
C PHE A 259 -20.87 -13.59 18.26
N GLY A 260 -19.84 -12.75 18.25
CA GLY A 260 -19.97 -11.30 18.22
C GLY A 260 -19.11 -10.68 17.13
N VAL A 261 -19.63 -9.64 16.47
CA VAL A 261 -18.83 -8.73 15.63
C VAL A 261 -19.03 -7.32 16.14
N TYR A 262 -17.96 -6.72 16.67
CA TYR A 262 -17.94 -5.30 17.03
C TYR A 262 -17.61 -4.49 15.77
N ILE A 263 -18.39 -3.43 15.54
CA ILE A 263 -18.20 -2.49 14.43
C ILE A 263 -18.07 -1.08 14.98
N GLN A 264 -17.03 -0.38 14.54
CA GLN A 264 -16.87 1.06 14.71
C GLN A 264 -16.76 1.72 13.34
N ALA A 265 -17.85 2.37 12.92
CA ALA A 265 -17.99 2.96 11.60
C ALA A 265 -17.70 4.47 11.64
N GLU A 266 -16.83 4.93 10.75
CA GLU A 266 -16.54 6.34 10.50
C GLU A 266 -16.64 6.62 9.01
N VAL A 267 -17.83 6.34 8.46
CA VAL A 267 -18.06 6.42 7.02
C VAL A 267 -17.70 7.81 6.50
N ASN A 268 -16.79 7.85 5.53
CA ASN A 268 -16.31 9.07 4.89
C ASN A 268 -15.63 10.02 5.90
N GLY A 269 -14.76 9.43 6.72
CA GLY A 269 -14.05 10.07 7.81
C GLY A 269 -14.91 10.44 9.01
N GLY A 270 -16.22 10.16 9.02
CA GLY A 270 -17.11 10.51 10.15
C GLY A 270 -17.47 11.99 10.25
N ILE A 271 -17.24 12.79 9.20
CA ILE A 271 -17.71 14.19 9.10
C ILE A 271 -18.93 14.27 8.19
N GLY A 272 -19.87 15.15 8.53
CA GLY A 272 -21.12 15.36 7.82
C GLY A 272 -22.27 14.84 8.66
N GLU A 273 -23.14 14.03 8.05
CA GLU A 273 -24.24 13.34 8.73
C GLU A 273 -23.95 11.83 8.79
N PRO A 274 -22.97 11.37 9.60
CA PRO A 274 -22.77 9.95 9.82
C PRO A 274 -23.96 9.40 10.60
N GLY A 275 -24.43 8.22 10.22
CA GLY A 275 -25.49 7.51 10.92
C GLY A 275 -25.19 6.03 10.99
N LEU A 276 -25.38 5.44 12.17
CA LEU A 276 -25.36 3.99 12.35
C LEU A 276 -26.74 3.54 12.82
N SER A 277 -27.39 2.67 12.07
CA SER A 277 -28.75 2.22 12.36
C SER A 277 -28.94 0.74 12.06
N TRP A 278 -29.76 0.08 12.86
CA TRP A 278 -30.14 -1.32 12.64
C TRP A 278 -31.43 -1.38 11.83
N HIS A 279 -31.42 -2.18 10.76
CA HIS A 279 -32.58 -2.43 9.92
C HIS A 279 -33.14 -3.83 10.21
N ASP A 280 -34.23 -3.89 10.97
CA ASP A 280 -34.80 -5.15 11.47
C ASP A 280 -35.23 -6.11 10.35
N GLY A 281 -35.92 -5.60 9.32
CA GLY A 281 -36.50 -6.42 8.27
C GLY A 281 -35.46 -7.20 7.45
N ASP A 282 -34.31 -6.56 7.20
CA ASP A 282 -33.20 -7.17 6.47
C ASP A 282 -32.06 -7.60 7.39
N ARG A 283 -32.24 -7.57 8.72
CA ARG A 283 -31.25 -7.97 9.74
C ARG A 283 -29.83 -7.47 9.44
N THR A 284 -29.68 -6.17 9.17
CA THR A 284 -28.41 -5.56 8.76
C THR A 284 -28.16 -4.26 9.51
N LEU A 285 -26.89 -3.97 9.76
CA LEU A 285 -26.43 -2.68 10.27
C LEU A 285 -26.08 -1.77 9.10
N LEU A 286 -26.74 -0.62 9.02
CA LEU A 286 -26.47 0.41 8.01
C LEU A 286 -25.57 1.47 8.61
N ALA A 287 -24.38 1.62 8.02
CA ALA A 287 -23.46 2.71 8.30
C ALA A 287 -23.51 3.70 7.13
N THR A 288 -24.00 4.90 7.39
CA THR A 288 -24.38 5.88 6.37
C THR A 288 -23.54 7.15 6.53
N ASN A 289 -23.23 7.79 5.41
CA ASN A 289 -22.90 9.20 5.33
C ASN A 289 -23.65 9.77 4.13
N ARG A 290 -24.63 10.64 4.39
CA ARG A 290 -25.47 11.23 3.33
C ARG A 290 -24.78 12.35 2.56
N GLY A 291 -23.51 12.64 2.88
CA GLY A 291 -22.73 13.72 2.30
C GLY A 291 -22.92 15.04 3.05
N HIS A 292 -22.01 15.98 2.80
CA HIS A 292 -21.97 17.29 3.41
C HIS A 292 -21.45 18.33 2.42
N GLY A 293 -22.27 19.32 2.10
CA GLY A 293 -21.83 20.43 1.26
C GLY A 293 -20.90 21.35 2.02
N HIS A 294 -19.85 21.85 1.37
CA HIS A 294 -18.93 22.80 1.96
C HIS A 294 -18.53 23.88 0.94
N ALA A 295 -18.34 25.12 1.40
CA ALA A 295 -17.99 26.24 0.52
C ALA A 295 -16.64 26.03 -0.18
N ASN A 296 -15.66 25.47 0.54
CA ASN A 296 -14.47 24.89 -0.07
C ASN A 296 -14.81 23.48 -0.58
N ARG A 297 -14.81 23.31 -1.91
CA ARG A 297 -15.03 22.02 -2.60
C ARG A 297 -14.06 20.93 -2.16
N LYS A 298 -12.83 21.27 -1.75
CA LYS A 298 -11.87 20.31 -1.18
C LYS A 298 -12.27 19.78 0.20
N PHE A 299 -13.24 20.39 0.87
CA PHE A 299 -13.79 19.85 2.12
C PHE A 299 -15.22 19.35 1.95
N ALA A 300 -15.78 19.47 0.73
CA ALA A 300 -17.11 18.96 0.43
C ALA A 300 -17.07 17.43 0.33
N ARG A 301 -18.20 16.82 0.68
CA ARG A 301 -18.49 15.40 0.56
C ARG A 301 -19.83 15.31 -0.15
N ASP A 302 -19.87 15.60 -1.44
CA ASP A 302 -21.13 15.84 -2.15
C ASP A 302 -21.80 14.54 -2.62
N ALA A 303 -21.35 13.38 -2.13
CA ALA A 303 -21.90 12.07 -2.43
C ALA A 303 -22.42 11.33 -1.19
N THR A 304 -23.44 10.50 -1.40
CA THR A 304 -23.90 9.51 -0.42
C THR A 304 -22.99 8.29 -0.47
N VAL A 305 -22.49 7.89 0.69
CA VAL A 305 -21.75 6.65 0.89
C VAL A 305 -22.45 5.86 1.98
N GLU A 306 -22.82 4.63 1.69
CA GLU A 306 -23.56 3.77 2.61
C GLU A 306 -22.98 2.37 2.60
N PHE A 307 -22.89 1.75 3.77
CA PHE A 307 -22.46 0.37 3.94
C PHE A 307 -23.54 -0.45 4.64
N ALA A 308 -23.81 -1.64 4.12
CA ALA A 308 -24.52 -2.68 4.83
C ALA A 308 -23.53 -3.67 5.44
N VAL A 309 -23.62 -3.88 6.75
CA VAL A 309 -22.85 -4.88 7.48
C VAL A 309 -23.81 -5.95 7.99
N ALA A 310 -23.64 -7.21 7.57
CA ALA A 310 -24.57 -8.28 7.88
C ALA A 310 -23.86 -9.63 8.10
N LEU A 311 -24.38 -10.41 9.04
CA LEU A 311 -24.05 -11.83 9.14
C LEU A 311 -24.95 -12.65 8.21
N ASP A 312 -24.50 -13.84 7.84
CA ASP A 312 -25.32 -14.81 7.10
C ASP A 312 -26.60 -15.19 7.87
N ASP A 313 -27.57 -15.80 7.17
CA ASP A 313 -28.92 -16.07 7.66
C ASP A 313 -29.10 -17.45 8.33
N ARG A 314 -28.01 -18.17 8.64
CA ARG A 314 -28.06 -19.48 9.32
C ARG A 314 -28.48 -19.43 10.80
N GLY A 315 -28.83 -18.25 11.32
CA GLY A 315 -29.35 -18.08 12.68
C GLY A 315 -29.75 -16.64 12.98
N ASP A 316 -30.47 -16.45 14.09
CA ASP A 316 -30.95 -15.13 14.49
C ASP A 316 -29.80 -14.18 14.86
N VAL A 317 -29.86 -12.98 14.27
CA VAL A 317 -28.89 -11.90 14.51
C VAL A 317 -29.55 -10.77 15.28
N HIS A 318 -28.90 -10.36 16.35
CA HIS A 318 -29.27 -9.21 17.17
C HIS A 318 -28.21 -8.12 17.05
N CYS A 319 -28.64 -6.86 17.07
CA CYS A 319 -27.74 -5.71 17.14
C CYS A 319 -27.85 -5.05 18.53
N GLU A 320 -26.70 -4.85 19.16
CA GLU A 320 -26.55 -4.06 20.38
C GLU A 320 -25.83 -2.74 20.03
N PRO A 321 -26.55 -1.60 19.95
CA PRO A 321 -25.91 -0.30 19.82
C PRO A 321 -25.08 0.01 21.07
N THR A 322 -23.82 0.36 20.90
CA THR A 322 -22.90 0.64 22.01
C THR A 322 -22.44 2.10 22.07
N GLY A 323 -22.67 2.85 21.00
CA GLY A 323 -22.39 4.27 20.87
C GLY A 323 -23.02 4.85 19.61
N ALA A 324 -22.77 6.12 19.31
CA ALA A 324 -23.33 6.79 18.12
C ALA A 324 -22.87 6.14 16.80
N ASN A 325 -21.64 5.63 16.80
CA ASN A 325 -20.95 5.07 15.63
C ASN A 325 -20.46 3.64 15.88
N GLU A 326 -20.98 2.99 16.92
CA GLU A 326 -20.49 1.70 17.40
C GLU A 326 -21.66 0.77 17.71
N ALA A 327 -21.55 -0.48 17.24
CA ALA A 327 -22.52 -1.52 17.54
C ALA A 327 -21.85 -2.89 17.59
N ILE A 328 -22.56 -3.86 18.17
CA ILE A 328 -22.18 -5.27 18.17
C ILE A 328 -23.29 -6.09 17.51
N LEU A 329 -22.94 -6.85 16.48
CA LEU A 329 -23.80 -7.91 15.94
C LEU A 329 -23.57 -9.19 16.73
N LEU A 330 -24.63 -9.85 17.15
CA LEU A 330 -24.60 -11.03 18.02
C LEU A 330 -25.40 -12.17 17.40
N ARG A 331 -24.83 -13.37 17.38
CA ARG A 331 -25.52 -14.60 16.97
C ARG A 331 -25.16 -15.75 17.89
N ARG A 332 -26.17 -16.47 18.39
CA ARG A 332 -25.94 -17.73 19.12
C ARG A 332 -25.61 -18.83 18.12
N ILE A 333 -24.58 -19.62 18.44
CA ILE A 333 -24.16 -20.76 17.63
C ILE A 333 -23.92 -21.98 18.53
N ASP A 334 -24.25 -23.15 18.02
CA ASP A 334 -23.82 -24.42 18.60
C ASP A 334 -22.53 -24.86 17.92
N LEU A 335 -21.56 -25.35 18.68
CA LEU A 335 -20.25 -25.81 18.21
C LEU A 335 -20.10 -27.30 18.54
N PRO A 336 -20.50 -28.21 17.64
CA PRO A 336 -20.39 -29.64 17.85
C PRO A 336 -18.94 -30.10 18.01
N ALA A 337 -18.73 -31.18 18.76
CA ALA A 337 -17.41 -31.75 18.96
C ALA A 337 -16.79 -32.24 17.64
N GLY A 338 -15.59 -31.76 17.31
CA GLY A 338 -14.83 -32.14 16.11
C GLY A 338 -15.27 -31.47 14.80
N GLU A 339 -16.40 -30.75 14.80
CA GLU A 339 -16.98 -30.14 13.60
C GLU A 339 -16.59 -28.66 13.45
N THR A 340 -16.68 -28.17 12.21
CA THR A 340 -16.45 -26.76 11.86
C THR A 340 -17.79 -26.10 11.55
N VAL A 341 -18.07 -25.00 12.25
CA VAL A 341 -19.23 -24.14 12.00
C VAL A 341 -18.75 -22.86 11.34
N THR A 342 -19.47 -22.43 10.30
CA THR A 342 -19.11 -21.22 9.56
C THR A 342 -20.04 -20.06 9.94
N VAL A 343 -19.45 -18.89 10.15
CA VAL A 343 -20.14 -17.61 10.23
C VAL A 343 -19.55 -16.69 9.17
N ASP A 344 -20.35 -16.21 8.23
CA ASP A 344 -19.91 -15.32 7.17
C ASP A 344 -20.42 -13.90 7.48
N LEU A 345 -19.57 -12.91 7.23
CA LEU A 345 -19.84 -11.49 7.37
C LEU A 345 -19.66 -10.81 6.02
N LEU A 346 -20.67 -10.04 5.61
CA LEU A 346 -20.63 -9.14 4.47
C LEU A 346 -20.46 -7.70 4.95
N VAL A 347 -19.57 -6.95 4.32
CA VAL A 347 -19.49 -5.49 4.34
C VAL A 347 -19.66 -5.02 2.88
N SER A 348 -20.87 -4.59 2.55
CA SER A 348 -21.25 -4.15 1.21
C SER A 348 -21.26 -2.63 1.12
N GLY A 349 -20.52 -2.04 0.17
CA GLY A 349 -20.45 -0.60 -0.04
C GLY A 349 -21.31 -0.12 -1.22
N ALA A 350 -21.96 1.03 -1.05
CA ALA A 350 -22.69 1.76 -2.07
C ALA A 350 -22.25 3.23 -2.13
N PHE A 351 -22.04 3.73 -3.35
CA PHE A 351 -21.65 5.10 -3.64
C PHE A 351 -22.47 5.61 -4.81
N THR A 352 -23.18 6.72 -4.61
CA THR A 352 -24.11 7.23 -5.64
C THR A 352 -23.59 8.45 -6.37
N GLY A 353 -22.58 9.16 -5.83
CA GLY A 353 -22.04 10.38 -6.45
C GLY A 353 -22.94 11.62 -6.30
N TRP A 354 -24.05 11.54 -5.54
CA TRP A 354 -24.85 12.70 -5.16
C TRP A 354 -25.32 12.62 -3.70
N ARG A 355 -25.54 13.80 -3.11
CA ARG A 355 -25.88 13.96 -1.69
C ARG A 355 -27.32 13.54 -1.38
N GLY A 356 -27.52 12.91 -0.23
CA GLY A 356 -28.83 12.65 0.36
C GLY A 356 -29.69 11.68 -0.45
N ASP A 357 -29.10 10.71 -1.15
CA ASP A 357 -29.85 9.75 -1.94
C ASP A 357 -30.72 8.85 -1.04
N PRO A 358 -32.05 8.89 -1.12
CA PRO A 358 -32.90 8.03 -0.28
C PRO A 358 -33.00 6.60 -0.81
N GLY A 359 -32.63 6.36 -2.07
CA GLY A 359 -32.74 5.06 -2.73
C GLY A 359 -31.52 4.15 -2.56
N THR A 360 -30.45 4.61 -1.91
CA THR A 360 -29.17 3.88 -1.85
C THR A 360 -29.32 2.48 -1.28
N PHE A 361 -30.01 2.35 -0.14
CA PHE A 361 -30.26 1.04 0.47
C PHE A 361 -31.06 0.11 -0.46
N GLU A 362 -32.23 0.56 -0.92
CA GLU A 362 -33.14 -0.23 -1.75
C GLU A 362 -32.53 -0.66 -3.08
N HIS A 363 -31.77 0.22 -3.73
CA HIS A 363 -31.26 0.01 -5.08
C HIS A 363 -29.90 -0.70 -5.11
N TRP A 364 -29.05 -0.48 -4.10
CA TRP A 364 -27.68 -1.00 -4.09
C TRP A 364 -27.48 -2.09 -3.04
N LEU A 365 -27.83 -1.82 -1.79
CA LEU A 365 -27.46 -2.68 -0.65
C LEU A 365 -28.42 -3.85 -0.46
N ARG A 366 -29.74 -3.65 -0.62
CA ARG A 366 -30.72 -4.74 -0.51
C ARG A 366 -30.48 -5.85 -1.55
N PRO A 367 -30.19 -5.57 -2.85
CA PRO A 367 -29.79 -6.60 -3.80
C PRO A 367 -28.50 -7.33 -3.40
N ALA A 368 -27.49 -6.62 -2.88
CA ALA A 368 -26.26 -7.24 -2.41
C ALA A 368 -26.49 -8.15 -1.20
N LEU A 369 -27.36 -7.77 -0.26
CA LEU A 369 -27.76 -8.61 0.86
C LEU A 369 -28.53 -9.86 0.42
N ALA A 370 -29.44 -9.72 -0.54
CA ALA A 370 -30.17 -10.86 -1.13
C ALA A 370 -29.22 -11.84 -1.83
N TRP A 371 -28.24 -11.32 -2.58
CA TRP A 371 -27.16 -12.11 -3.17
C TRP A 371 -26.33 -12.82 -2.10
N PHE A 372 -25.85 -12.12 -1.07
CA PHE A 372 -25.03 -12.71 -0.01
C PHE A 372 -25.71 -13.89 0.71
N ARG A 373 -27.04 -13.83 0.89
CA ARG A 373 -27.83 -14.90 1.51
C ARG A 373 -28.15 -16.08 0.60
N SER A 374 -28.11 -15.88 -0.72
CA SER A 374 -28.48 -16.92 -1.69
C SER A 374 -27.30 -17.51 -2.45
N ALA A 375 -26.16 -16.82 -2.47
CA ALA A 375 -24.96 -17.24 -3.16
C ALA A 375 -24.25 -18.39 -2.44
N ASP A 376 -23.65 -19.29 -3.22
CA ASP A 376 -22.69 -20.25 -2.70
C ASP A 376 -21.36 -19.53 -2.43
N LEU A 377 -21.13 -19.15 -1.17
CA LEU A 377 -19.96 -18.38 -0.78
C LEU A 377 -18.64 -19.18 -0.91
N ASP A 378 -18.67 -20.51 -0.91
CA ASP A 378 -17.49 -21.33 -1.22
C ASP A 378 -17.13 -21.20 -2.71
N GLN A 379 -18.12 -21.21 -3.60
CA GLN A 379 -17.91 -20.94 -5.02
C GLN A 379 -17.44 -19.50 -5.26
N VAL A 380 -17.96 -18.50 -4.52
CA VAL A 380 -17.52 -17.10 -4.61
C VAL A 380 -16.06 -16.95 -4.19
N GLU A 381 -15.65 -17.59 -3.10
CA GLU A 381 -14.26 -17.64 -2.64
C GLU A 381 -13.36 -18.29 -3.70
N GLN A 382 -13.75 -19.46 -4.21
CA GLN A 382 -12.99 -20.18 -5.24
C GLN A 382 -12.86 -19.38 -6.55
N THR A 383 -13.93 -18.73 -6.98
CA THR A 383 -13.91 -17.88 -8.19
C THR A 383 -12.97 -16.69 -8.00
N THR A 384 -13.00 -16.08 -6.81
CA THR A 384 -12.07 -14.98 -6.48
C THR A 384 -10.61 -15.46 -6.47
N CYS A 385 -10.33 -16.67 -5.96
CA CYS A 385 -9.00 -17.29 -6.08
C CYS A 385 -8.57 -17.43 -7.54
N GLN A 386 -9.45 -17.96 -8.40
CA GLN A 386 -9.16 -18.18 -9.82
C GLN A 386 -8.83 -16.89 -10.58
N GLU A 387 -9.53 -15.79 -10.27
CA GLU A 387 -9.24 -14.48 -10.88
C GLU A 387 -7.84 -13.98 -10.45
N TRP A 388 -7.45 -14.17 -9.19
CA TRP A 388 -6.10 -13.86 -8.74
C TRP A 388 -5.04 -14.80 -9.31
N ASP A 389 -5.33 -16.09 -9.44
CA ASP A 389 -4.42 -17.05 -10.07
C ASP A 389 -4.17 -16.66 -11.54
N ALA A 390 -5.23 -16.34 -12.28
CA ALA A 390 -5.15 -15.85 -13.67
C ALA A 390 -4.34 -14.54 -13.76
N PHE A 391 -4.48 -13.65 -12.78
CA PHE A 391 -3.63 -12.47 -12.68
C PHE A 391 -2.15 -12.85 -12.53
N THR A 392 -1.83 -13.83 -11.68
CA THR A 392 -0.43 -14.23 -11.46
C THR A 392 0.19 -15.10 -12.55
N GLU A 393 -0.62 -15.72 -13.40
CA GLU A 393 -0.17 -16.67 -14.44
C GLU A 393 0.79 -16.02 -15.45
N VAL A 394 0.55 -14.75 -15.79
CA VAL A 394 1.37 -14.01 -16.76
C VAL A 394 2.68 -13.47 -16.17
N LEU A 395 2.84 -13.51 -14.84
CA LEU A 395 4.00 -12.93 -14.17
C LEU A 395 5.28 -13.70 -14.52
N PRO A 396 6.42 -13.00 -14.65
CA PRO A 396 7.71 -13.65 -14.89
C PRO A 396 8.07 -14.65 -13.78
N SER A 397 8.42 -15.88 -14.17
CA SER A 397 8.88 -16.90 -13.26
C SER A 397 10.41 -16.85 -13.13
N LEU A 398 10.90 -16.19 -12.08
CA LEU A 398 12.33 -16.17 -11.73
C LEU A 398 12.84 -17.58 -11.34
N LYS A 399 13.95 -18.00 -11.96
CA LYS A 399 14.66 -19.27 -11.68
C LYS A 399 16.02 -18.98 -11.04
N TYR A 400 16.00 -18.30 -9.90
CA TYR A 400 17.21 -17.95 -9.13
C TYR A 400 17.48 -19.00 -8.03
N PRO A 401 18.71 -19.07 -7.49
CA PRO A 401 19.07 -20.04 -6.45
C PRO A 401 18.28 -19.86 -5.14
N LYS A 402 17.77 -18.66 -4.89
CA LYS A 402 16.97 -18.32 -3.71
C LYS A 402 15.48 -18.19 -4.09
N PRO A 403 14.59 -19.10 -3.65
CA PRO A 403 13.16 -19.03 -3.95
C PRO A 403 12.47 -17.74 -3.49
N ALA A 404 13.03 -17.07 -2.47
CA ALA A 404 12.52 -15.82 -1.92
C ALA A 404 12.33 -14.71 -2.98
N TYR A 405 13.13 -14.71 -4.05
CA TYR A 405 12.98 -13.73 -5.15
C TYR A 405 11.67 -13.92 -5.91
N ALA A 406 11.35 -15.15 -6.31
CA ALA A 406 10.10 -15.46 -7.01
C ALA A 406 8.87 -15.19 -6.11
N VAL A 407 8.95 -15.55 -4.83
CA VAL A 407 7.88 -15.29 -3.85
C VAL A 407 7.65 -13.79 -3.66
N SER A 408 8.73 -13.01 -3.51
CA SER A 408 8.65 -11.56 -3.28
C SER A 408 8.21 -10.80 -4.52
N LEU A 409 8.60 -11.25 -5.72
CA LEU A 409 8.13 -10.69 -6.99
C LEU A 409 6.62 -10.84 -7.11
N ARG A 410 6.10 -12.06 -6.92
CA ARG A 410 4.65 -12.32 -7.01
C ARG A 410 3.87 -11.53 -5.96
N ARG A 411 4.33 -11.51 -4.71
CA ARG A 411 3.65 -10.77 -3.63
C ARG A 411 3.65 -9.26 -3.89
N SER A 412 4.77 -8.71 -4.38
CA SER A 412 4.85 -7.28 -4.73
C SER A 412 4.00 -6.94 -5.95
N ALA A 413 3.89 -7.84 -6.94
CA ALA A 413 3.03 -7.67 -8.10
C ALA A 413 1.55 -7.60 -7.71
N LEU A 414 1.10 -8.50 -6.82
CA LEU A 414 -0.26 -8.48 -6.27
C LEU A 414 -0.51 -7.21 -5.45
N ALA A 415 0.46 -6.80 -4.61
CA ALA A 415 0.35 -5.54 -3.87
C ALA A 415 0.21 -4.34 -4.82
N ALA A 416 1.03 -4.24 -5.86
CA ALA A 416 0.94 -3.18 -6.86
C ALA A 416 -0.39 -3.22 -7.65
N ALA A 417 -0.93 -4.41 -7.91
CA ALA A 417 -2.24 -4.58 -8.51
C ALA A 417 -3.35 -3.95 -7.66
N LEU A 418 -3.34 -4.16 -6.33
CA LEU A 418 -4.32 -3.57 -5.41
C LEU A 418 -4.23 -2.06 -5.27
N HIS A 419 -3.09 -1.46 -5.62
CA HIS A 419 -2.98 -0.01 -5.74
C HIS A 419 -3.58 0.52 -7.04
N SER A 420 -3.77 -0.34 -8.04
CA SER A 420 -4.15 0.04 -9.41
C SER A 420 -5.66 -0.07 -9.63
N ASP A 421 -6.35 1.06 -9.68
CA ASP A 421 -7.81 1.14 -9.84
C ASP A 421 -8.25 0.58 -11.20
N ALA A 422 -9.23 -0.31 -11.21
CA ALA A 422 -9.70 -0.96 -12.44
C ALA A 422 -10.69 -0.10 -13.24
N PHE A 423 -11.31 0.91 -12.63
CA PHE A 423 -12.31 1.76 -13.30
C PHE A 423 -11.70 3.08 -13.77
N TRP A 424 -11.01 3.80 -12.88
CA TRP A 424 -10.41 5.08 -13.21
C TRP A 424 -9.04 4.95 -13.88
N GLY A 425 -8.30 3.87 -13.62
CA GLY A 425 -6.94 3.68 -14.12
C GLY A 425 -5.85 4.38 -13.30
N ALA A 426 -6.21 5.24 -12.34
CA ALA A 426 -5.28 5.81 -11.37
C ALA A 426 -4.66 4.75 -10.45
N ILE A 427 -3.47 5.06 -9.92
CA ILE A 427 -2.73 4.15 -9.04
C ILE A 427 -2.44 4.88 -7.72
N ALA A 428 -2.91 4.33 -6.61
CA ALA A 428 -2.60 4.84 -5.27
C ALA A 428 -1.10 4.71 -4.97
N SER A 429 -0.47 5.74 -4.40
CA SER A 429 0.96 5.71 -4.05
C SER A 429 1.26 4.78 -2.86
N GLY A 430 0.33 4.67 -1.90
CA GLY A 430 0.46 3.79 -0.74
C GLY A 430 -0.78 3.80 0.15
N PHE A 431 -0.84 2.89 1.12
CA PHE A 431 -1.92 2.83 2.10
C PHE A 431 -1.48 3.16 3.52
N ASP A 432 -0.24 3.62 3.68
CA ASP A 432 0.21 4.15 4.95
C ASP A 432 -0.58 5.41 5.28
N ARG A 433 -1.37 5.32 6.35
CA ARG A 433 -1.77 6.50 7.13
C ARG A 433 -2.69 7.50 6.40
N GLY A 434 -3.40 7.08 5.35
CA GLY A 434 -4.35 7.93 4.59
C GLY A 434 -3.71 9.03 3.72
N LEU A 435 -2.47 9.41 4.02
CA LEU A 435 -1.65 10.40 3.30
C LEU A 435 -1.33 10.00 1.86
N SER A 436 -0.98 8.72 1.66
CA SER A 436 -0.48 8.19 0.39
C SER A 436 -1.57 7.51 -0.44
N ALA A 437 -2.81 7.40 0.07
CA ALA A 437 -3.94 6.71 -0.57
C ALA A 437 -4.53 7.49 -1.75
N TYR A 438 -3.70 8.29 -2.40
CA TYR A 438 -3.97 9.18 -3.51
C TYR A 438 -3.03 8.81 -4.66
N CYS A 439 -3.31 9.32 -5.86
CA CYS A 439 -2.44 9.15 -7.01
C CYS A 439 -1.39 10.27 -7.09
N TRP A 440 -0.12 9.90 -6.94
CA TRP A 440 1.00 10.72 -7.40
C TRP A 440 1.37 10.28 -8.82
N PRO A 441 1.27 11.15 -9.85
CA PRO A 441 1.56 10.76 -11.23
C PRO A 441 2.94 10.12 -11.42
N ARG A 442 3.95 10.56 -10.66
CA ARG A 442 5.30 9.99 -10.64
C ARG A 442 5.31 8.53 -10.21
N ASP A 443 4.79 8.25 -9.01
CA ASP A 443 4.69 6.91 -8.44
C ASP A 443 3.86 5.99 -9.33
N ALA A 444 2.74 6.51 -9.85
CA ALA A 444 1.87 5.79 -10.77
C ALA A 444 2.60 5.41 -12.06
N MET A 445 3.39 6.32 -12.66
CA MET A 445 4.17 6.03 -13.87
C MET A 445 5.17 4.89 -13.66
N TRP A 446 5.85 4.86 -12.51
CA TRP A 446 6.75 3.76 -12.14
C TRP A 446 6.00 2.44 -11.96
N ALA A 447 4.87 2.47 -11.26
CA ALA A 447 4.05 1.28 -11.08
C ALA A 447 3.51 0.76 -12.42
N ALA A 448 3.02 1.63 -13.29
CA ALA A 448 2.56 1.29 -14.64
C ALA A 448 3.67 0.64 -15.49
N ASP A 449 4.86 1.24 -15.56
CA ASP A 449 6.00 0.67 -16.28
C ASP A 449 6.34 -0.74 -15.78
N THR A 450 6.34 -0.94 -14.45
CA THR A 450 6.57 -2.26 -13.85
C THR A 450 5.45 -3.24 -14.18
N MET A 451 4.18 -2.84 -14.09
CA MET A 451 3.05 -3.72 -14.40
C MET A 451 3.04 -4.13 -15.88
N GLU A 452 3.44 -3.24 -16.79
CA GLU A 452 3.67 -3.58 -18.20
C GLU A 452 4.76 -4.64 -18.36
N ARG A 453 5.91 -4.47 -17.68
CA ARG A 453 7.01 -5.46 -17.69
C ARG A 453 6.59 -6.81 -17.10
N LEU A 454 5.63 -6.82 -16.19
CA LEU A 454 5.07 -8.02 -15.58
C LEU A 454 4.01 -8.73 -16.46
N GLY A 455 3.67 -8.18 -17.63
CA GLY A 455 2.67 -8.78 -18.53
C GLY A 455 1.26 -8.21 -18.37
N HIS A 456 1.08 -7.08 -17.67
CA HIS A 456 -0.20 -6.40 -17.49
C HIS A 456 -0.25 -5.01 -18.16
N PRO A 457 -0.15 -4.91 -19.49
CA PRO A 457 -0.15 -3.62 -20.18
C PRO A 457 -1.45 -2.83 -20.04
N SER A 458 -2.57 -3.49 -19.71
CA SER A 458 -3.85 -2.81 -19.48
C SER A 458 -3.82 -1.86 -18.28
N ILE A 459 -2.96 -2.11 -17.27
CA ILE A 459 -2.80 -1.20 -16.13
C ILE A 459 -2.10 0.09 -16.57
N GLY A 460 -1.03 -0.01 -17.37
CA GLY A 460 -0.35 1.15 -17.93
C GLY A 460 -1.25 1.96 -18.86
N ARG A 461 -2.01 1.28 -19.73
CA ARG A 461 -3.02 1.92 -20.59
C ARG A 461 -4.03 2.73 -19.78
N GLY A 462 -4.61 2.15 -18.73
CA GLY A 462 -5.57 2.83 -17.85
C GLY A 462 -4.99 4.09 -17.20
N LEU A 463 -3.72 4.04 -16.76
CA LEU A 463 -3.06 5.23 -16.23
C LEU A 463 -2.90 6.34 -17.27
N PHE A 464 -2.50 6.02 -18.51
CA PHE A 464 -2.36 7.03 -19.56
C PHE A 464 -3.71 7.65 -19.95
N GLU A 465 -4.78 6.84 -20.00
CA GLU A 465 -6.15 7.33 -20.21
C GLU A 465 -6.57 8.26 -19.07
N TRP A 466 -6.28 7.90 -17.81
CA TRP A 466 -6.52 8.75 -16.64
C TRP A 466 -5.73 10.07 -16.70
N LEU A 467 -4.43 10.02 -17.02
CA LEU A 467 -3.59 11.23 -17.16
C LEU A 467 -4.14 12.16 -18.25
N SER A 468 -4.64 11.59 -19.35
CA SER A 468 -5.29 12.32 -20.45
C SER A 468 -6.63 12.93 -20.02
N HIS A 469 -7.36 12.24 -19.14
CA HIS A 469 -8.61 12.74 -18.55
C HIS A 469 -8.37 13.95 -17.62
N VAL A 470 -7.48 13.83 -16.63
CA VAL A 470 -7.19 14.92 -15.69
C VAL A 470 -6.56 16.13 -16.39
N ARG A 471 -5.79 15.90 -17.47
CA ARG A 471 -5.30 16.96 -18.36
C ARG A 471 -6.47 17.81 -18.90
N GLY A 472 -7.57 17.18 -19.30
CA GLY A 472 -8.75 17.85 -19.82
C GLY A 472 -9.50 18.68 -18.77
N GLN A 473 -9.52 18.23 -17.52
CA GLN A 473 -10.25 18.88 -16.43
C GLN A 473 -9.54 20.11 -15.85
N ASN A 474 -8.21 20.14 -15.86
CA ASN A 474 -7.42 21.13 -15.10
C ASN A 474 -7.09 22.42 -15.88
N ARG A 475 -7.81 22.73 -16.97
CA ARG A 475 -7.62 23.98 -17.72
C ARG A 475 -7.93 25.20 -16.81
N PRO A 476 -7.14 26.29 -16.85
CA PRO A 476 -6.11 26.62 -17.85
C PRO A 476 -4.69 26.13 -17.50
N TYR A 477 -4.49 25.34 -16.44
CA TYR A 477 -3.16 24.86 -16.07
C TYR A 477 -2.71 23.73 -17.00
N SER A 478 -1.48 23.85 -17.51
CA SER A 478 -0.95 22.92 -18.50
C SER A 478 -0.16 21.75 -17.89
N TYR A 479 0.20 21.83 -16.61
CA TYR A 479 1.01 20.83 -15.91
C TYR A 479 0.13 19.87 -15.09
N TRP A 480 0.67 18.67 -14.84
CA TRP A 480 0.06 17.74 -13.88
C TRP A 480 0.45 18.18 -12.46
N PHE A 481 -0.51 18.14 -11.55
CA PHE A 481 -0.36 18.47 -10.14
C PHE A 481 0.36 17.36 -9.38
N GLN A 482 0.91 17.69 -8.21
CA GLN A 482 1.64 16.76 -7.37
C GLN A 482 0.81 15.53 -6.99
N LYS A 483 -0.44 15.74 -6.54
CA LYS A 483 -1.27 14.71 -5.91
C LYS A 483 -2.73 14.85 -6.35
N TYR A 484 -3.37 13.72 -6.67
CA TYR A 484 -4.77 13.64 -7.09
C TYR A 484 -5.54 12.59 -6.29
N THR A 485 -6.84 12.79 -6.10
CA THR A 485 -7.76 11.70 -5.74
C THR A 485 -7.83 10.69 -6.89
N ILE A 486 -8.27 9.46 -6.62
CA ILE A 486 -8.26 8.38 -7.63
C ILE A 486 -9.16 8.73 -8.84
N ASP A 487 -10.24 9.48 -8.62
CA ASP A 487 -11.14 10.01 -9.66
C ASP A 487 -10.62 11.27 -10.37
N GLY A 488 -9.42 11.77 -10.02
CA GLY A 488 -8.76 12.84 -10.75
C GLY A 488 -8.91 14.26 -10.18
N GLY A 489 -9.52 14.40 -9.00
CA GLY A 489 -9.60 15.68 -8.30
C GLY A 489 -8.23 16.12 -7.77
N PRO A 490 -7.78 17.37 -8.02
CA PRO A 490 -6.49 17.85 -7.53
C PRO A 490 -6.49 18.05 -6.01
N GLU A 491 -5.53 17.44 -5.32
CA GLU A 491 -5.38 17.56 -3.86
C GLU A 491 -4.24 18.52 -3.50
N TRP A 492 -3.03 18.27 -4.04
CA TRP A 492 -1.88 19.17 -3.89
C TRP A 492 -1.38 19.62 -5.26
N GLU A 493 -1.31 20.94 -5.47
CA GLU A 493 -1.10 21.56 -6.78
C GLU A 493 0.36 21.89 -7.12
N THR A 494 1.32 21.53 -6.26
CA THR A 494 2.75 21.84 -6.49
C THR A 494 3.21 21.26 -7.85
N PRO A 495 3.76 22.06 -8.77
CA PRO A 495 4.24 21.55 -10.05
C PRO A 495 5.67 21.01 -9.95
N ALA A 496 5.84 19.73 -10.25
CA ALA A 496 7.14 19.11 -10.50
C ALA A 496 7.24 18.78 -12.01
N VAL A 497 8.31 19.20 -12.70
CA VAL A 497 8.42 18.97 -14.15
C VAL A 497 8.66 17.50 -14.48
N ASP A 498 9.31 16.77 -13.58
CA ASP A 498 9.73 15.39 -13.80
C ASP A 498 8.54 14.43 -13.97
N GLN A 499 7.47 14.58 -13.17
CA GLN A 499 6.24 13.81 -13.36
C GLN A 499 5.57 14.06 -14.72
N THR A 500 5.68 15.29 -15.25
CA THR A 500 5.14 15.62 -16.57
C THR A 500 6.05 15.07 -17.68
N ALA A 501 7.36 15.23 -17.53
CA ALA A 501 8.35 14.78 -18.49
C ALA A 501 8.39 13.25 -18.63
N MET A 502 8.06 12.51 -17.56
CA MET A 502 7.96 11.06 -17.60
C MET A 502 6.80 10.53 -18.46
N ILE A 503 5.78 11.34 -18.79
CA ILE A 503 4.63 10.90 -19.58
C ILE A 503 5.00 10.40 -20.98
N PRO A 504 5.67 11.20 -21.84
CA PRO A 504 6.11 10.71 -23.15
C PRO A 504 7.12 9.57 -23.04
N TRP A 505 7.97 9.57 -22.01
CA TRP A 505 8.91 8.48 -21.74
C TRP A 505 8.19 7.15 -21.44
N GLY A 506 7.15 7.18 -20.61
CA GLY A 506 6.31 6.01 -20.30
C GLY A 506 5.54 5.52 -21.53
N LEU A 507 4.90 6.45 -22.28
CA LEU A 507 4.16 6.11 -23.50
C LEU A 507 5.04 5.45 -24.56
N GLU A 508 6.29 5.91 -24.72
CA GLU A 508 7.22 5.28 -25.65
C GLU A 508 7.53 3.84 -25.23
N ARG A 509 7.76 3.58 -23.94
CA ARG A 509 8.03 2.23 -23.44
C ARG A 509 6.82 1.31 -23.59
N TYR A 510 5.62 1.83 -23.33
CA TYR A 510 4.37 1.16 -23.62
C TYR A 510 4.28 0.78 -25.10
N TYR A 511 4.55 1.73 -26.01
CA TYR A 511 4.55 1.50 -27.45
C TYR A 511 5.57 0.43 -27.87
N LEU A 512 6.80 0.49 -27.36
CA LEU A 512 7.83 -0.48 -27.69
C LEU A 512 7.48 -1.90 -27.21
N ARG A 513 6.71 -2.05 -26.14
CA ARG A 513 6.25 -3.37 -25.64
C ARG A 513 5.01 -3.89 -26.34
N THR A 514 4.09 -3.01 -26.74
CA THR A 514 2.74 -3.39 -27.23
C THR A 514 2.57 -3.22 -28.74
N GLY A 515 3.31 -2.29 -29.35
CA GLY A 515 3.10 -1.83 -30.73
C GLY A 515 1.75 -1.16 -30.99
N ASP A 516 1.00 -0.76 -29.95
CA ASP A 516 -0.34 -0.15 -30.10
C ASP A 516 -0.24 1.31 -30.58
N LEU A 517 -0.04 1.48 -31.88
CA LEU A 517 0.12 2.78 -32.52
C LEU A 517 -1.15 3.64 -32.44
N ASP A 518 -2.33 3.02 -32.55
CA ASP A 518 -3.61 3.72 -32.49
C ASP A 518 -3.83 4.35 -31.11
N PHE A 519 -3.45 3.63 -30.05
CA PHE A 519 -3.49 4.19 -28.70
C PHE A 519 -2.53 5.38 -28.55
N ILE A 520 -1.29 5.26 -29.04
CA ILE A 520 -0.33 6.37 -29.01
C ILE A 520 -0.85 7.59 -29.77
N ALA A 521 -1.44 7.39 -30.94
CA ALA A 521 -2.08 8.47 -31.71
C ALA A 521 -3.21 9.14 -30.91
N SER A 522 -4.03 8.37 -30.19
CA SER A 522 -5.08 8.92 -29.33
C SER A 522 -4.55 9.73 -28.14
N MET A 523 -3.30 9.49 -27.72
CA MET A 523 -2.63 10.21 -26.64
C MET A 523 -1.82 11.44 -27.12
N TRP A 524 -1.78 11.73 -28.42
CA TRP A 524 -1.00 12.84 -28.99
C TRP A 524 -1.18 14.19 -28.28
N PRO A 525 -2.41 14.67 -27.96
CA PRO A 525 -2.57 15.93 -27.23
C PRO A 525 -1.91 15.93 -25.85
N MET A 526 -1.77 14.76 -25.23
CA MET A 526 -1.05 14.62 -23.95
C MET A 526 0.45 14.80 -24.14
N ILE A 527 1.01 14.21 -25.20
CA ILE A 527 2.43 14.29 -25.55
C ILE A 527 2.82 15.73 -25.86
N GLU A 528 2.02 16.44 -26.68
CA GLU A 528 2.25 17.85 -27.00
C GLU A 528 2.24 18.74 -25.74
N GLN A 529 1.23 18.55 -24.88
CA GLN A 529 1.11 19.33 -23.64
C GLN A 529 2.27 19.04 -22.68
N ALA A 530 2.69 17.78 -22.55
CA ALA A 530 3.85 17.42 -21.73
C ALA A 530 5.14 18.06 -22.25
N ALA A 531 5.37 18.05 -23.56
CA ALA A 531 6.53 18.67 -24.18
C ALA A 531 6.56 20.21 -24.02
N MET A 532 5.39 20.86 -24.09
CA MET A 532 5.23 22.29 -23.80
C MET A 532 5.56 22.61 -22.33
N VAL A 533 5.09 21.79 -21.38
CA VAL A 533 5.47 21.97 -19.97
C VAL A 533 6.98 21.80 -19.77
N CYS A 534 7.60 20.87 -20.49
CA CYS A 534 9.04 20.67 -20.50
C CYS A 534 9.85 21.82 -21.11
N SER A 535 9.22 22.74 -21.87
CA SER A 535 9.85 24.01 -22.29
C SER A 535 9.67 25.14 -21.28
N GLY A 536 9.05 24.88 -20.12
CA GLY A 536 8.74 25.89 -19.11
C GLY A 536 7.50 26.72 -19.42
N GLU A 537 6.77 26.42 -20.50
CA GLU A 537 5.53 27.08 -20.92
C GLU A 537 4.33 26.54 -20.11
N SER A 538 4.38 26.71 -18.79
CA SER A 538 3.37 26.17 -17.85
C SER A 538 2.37 27.20 -17.33
N GLY A 539 2.75 28.48 -17.36
CA GLY A 539 2.03 29.58 -16.70
C GLY A 539 2.25 29.68 -15.18
N HIS A 540 2.94 28.73 -14.55
CA HIS A 540 3.25 28.76 -13.12
C HIS A 540 4.63 29.40 -12.85
N PRO A 541 4.73 30.37 -11.94
CA PRO A 541 5.96 31.13 -11.71
C PRO A 541 7.14 30.30 -11.15
N GLY A 542 6.84 29.20 -10.45
CA GLY A 542 7.84 28.23 -9.98
C GLY A 542 8.17 27.11 -10.97
N LEU A 543 7.46 26.99 -12.09
CA LEU A 543 7.71 25.99 -13.14
C LEU A 543 8.02 26.72 -14.45
N ARG A 544 9.29 27.05 -14.67
CA ARG A 544 9.70 27.97 -15.72
C ARG A 544 11.05 27.62 -16.31
N TRP A 545 11.28 28.11 -17.52
CA TRP A 545 12.56 28.08 -18.20
C TRP A 545 13.53 29.09 -17.60
N LEU A 546 14.79 28.70 -17.42
CA LEU A 546 15.90 29.57 -17.03
C LEU A 546 16.83 29.71 -18.23
N ASP A 547 16.71 30.82 -18.96
CA ASP A 547 17.40 31.02 -20.25
C ASP A 547 18.92 30.89 -20.19
N ASP A 548 19.51 31.46 -19.15
CA ASP A 548 20.95 31.50 -18.92
C ASP A 548 21.53 30.15 -18.50
N LEU A 549 20.75 29.33 -17.80
CA LEU A 549 21.13 27.96 -17.48
C LEU A 549 20.72 26.95 -18.55
N SER A 550 19.79 27.29 -19.45
CA SER A 550 19.13 26.33 -20.34
C SER A 550 18.55 25.11 -19.59
N LEU A 551 17.95 25.38 -18.42
CA LEU A 551 17.32 24.38 -17.55
C LEU A 551 15.90 24.82 -17.18
N VAL A 552 15.06 23.86 -16.82
CA VAL A 552 13.75 24.10 -16.20
C VAL A 552 13.91 24.11 -14.68
N SER A 553 13.34 25.14 -14.05
CA SER A 553 13.14 25.19 -12.60
C SER A 553 11.74 24.67 -12.28
N SER A 554 11.62 23.79 -11.27
CA SER A 554 10.35 23.25 -10.77
C SER A 554 10.51 22.75 -9.33
N ALA A 555 9.46 22.18 -8.73
CA ALA A 555 9.64 21.32 -7.57
C ALA A 555 10.49 20.10 -7.95
N GLY A 556 11.34 19.65 -7.03
CA GLY A 556 12.14 18.43 -7.21
C GLY A 556 11.33 17.15 -6.96
N ILE A 557 11.97 15.99 -7.15
CA ILE A 557 11.34 14.64 -6.99
C ILE A 557 10.70 14.40 -5.61
N TRP A 558 11.16 15.11 -4.58
CA TRP A 558 10.62 15.04 -3.21
C TRP A 558 9.60 16.14 -2.87
N ASP A 559 9.21 16.95 -3.85
CA ASP A 559 8.15 17.97 -3.76
C ASP A 559 8.26 19.00 -2.63
N HIS A 560 9.45 19.17 -2.04
CA HIS A 560 9.63 20.07 -0.90
C HIS A 560 10.21 21.42 -1.25
N ARG A 561 10.94 21.54 -2.36
CA ARG A 561 11.69 22.74 -2.74
C ARG A 561 11.70 22.92 -4.25
N PHE A 562 11.81 24.18 -4.66
CA PHE A 562 11.93 24.58 -6.05
C PHE A 562 13.38 24.85 -6.42
N GLY A 563 13.76 24.49 -7.64
CA GLY A 563 15.11 24.70 -8.18
C GLY A 563 15.26 24.04 -9.55
N ALA A 564 16.42 24.22 -10.19
CA ALA A 564 16.78 23.49 -11.40
C ALA A 564 17.50 22.20 -11.00
N PHE A 565 16.72 21.17 -10.67
CA PHE A 565 17.22 19.87 -10.21
C PHE A 565 17.82 19.06 -11.36
N PHE A 566 18.91 18.34 -11.09
CA PHE A 566 19.55 17.48 -12.07
C PHE A 566 18.63 16.32 -12.49
N TYR A 567 18.02 15.62 -11.52
CA TYR A 567 17.07 14.55 -11.82
C TYR A 567 15.91 15.04 -12.69
N SER A 568 15.29 16.17 -12.33
CA SER A 568 14.12 16.67 -13.04
C SER A 568 14.43 17.11 -14.47
N ASN A 569 15.57 17.77 -14.70
CA ASN A 569 16.01 18.12 -16.05
C ASN A 569 16.49 16.89 -16.84
N GLY A 570 17.00 15.86 -16.16
CA GLY A 570 17.20 14.54 -16.75
C GLY A 570 15.91 13.94 -17.31
N CYS A 571 14.83 13.98 -16.51
CA CYS A 571 13.52 13.55 -16.95
C CYS A 571 13.03 14.38 -18.15
N VAL A 572 13.26 15.70 -18.16
CA VAL A 572 12.96 16.57 -19.32
C VAL A 572 13.69 16.10 -20.58
N VAL A 573 14.98 15.79 -20.50
CA VAL A 573 15.74 15.26 -21.66
C VAL A 573 15.19 13.91 -22.12
N ALA A 574 14.96 12.97 -21.20
CA ALA A 574 14.41 11.65 -21.52
C ALA A 574 13.01 11.77 -22.16
N GLY A 575 12.15 12.60 -21.59
CA GLY A 575 10.78 12.85 -22.03
C GLY A 575 10.71 13.51 -23.39
N LEU A 576 11.49 14.57 -23.63
CA LEU A 576 11.53 15.25 -24.93
C LEU A 576 12.13 14.38 -26.03
N ARG A 577 13.16 13.57 -25.72
CA ARG A 577 13.72 12.60 -26.67
C ARG A 577 12.68 11.51 -27.02
N ALA A 578 11.92 11.03 -26.04
CA ALA A 578 10.83 10.08 -26.25
C ALA A 578 9.70 10.70 -27.08
N ALA A 579 9.27 11.91 -26.74
CA ALA A 579 8.26 12.67 -27.48
C ALA A 579 8.69 12.87 -28.95
N ALA A 580 9.97 13.19 -29.20
CA ALA A 580 10.49 13.34 -30.55
C ALA A 580 10.42 12.05 -31.38
N ARG A 581 10.72 10.88 -30.77
CA ARG A 581 10.61 9.58 -31.44
C ARG A 581 9.15 9.19 -31.69
N LEU A 582 8.26 9.46 -30.74
CA LEU A 582 6.82 9.27 -30.93
C LEU A 582 6.27 10.18 -32.03
N ALA A 583 6.74 11.42 -32.11
CA ALA A 583 6.38 12.34 -33.19
C ALA A 583 6.83 11.82 -34.56
N GLU A 584 8.02 11.21 -34.68
CA GLU A 584 8.46 10.57 -35.93
C GLU A 584 7.57 9.39 -36.32
N VAL A 585 7.24 8.55 -35.34
CA VAL A 585 6.35 7.40 -35.52
C VAL A 585 4.94 7.81 -35.97
N LEU A 586 4.46 8.98 -35.52
CA LEU A 586 3.16 9.56 -35.87
C LEU A 586 3.19 10.53 -37.06
N ASP A 587 4.32 10.65 -37.77
CA ASP A 587 4.49 11.55 -38.93
C ASP A 587 4.30 13.06 -38.59
N HIS A 588 4.86 13.49 -37.46
CA HIS A 588 4.93 14.88 -36.99
C HIS A 588 6.38 15.40 -36.97
N PRO A 589 7.06 15.54 -38.13
CA PRO A 589 8.49 15.82 -38.20
C PRO A 589 8.90 17.17 -37.60
N GLU A 590 8.06 18.21 -37.71
CA GLU A 590 8.37 19.53 -37.12
C GLU A 590 8.44 19.47 -35.59
N HIS A 591 7.51 18.74 -34.96
CA HIS A 591 7.52 18.48 -33.51
C HIS A 591 8.74 17.66 -33.12
N ALA A 592 9.05 16.61 -33.88
CA ALA A 592 10.23 15.78 -33.66
C ALA A 592 11.53 16.60 -33.62
N THR A 593 11.75 17.45 -34.64
CA THR A 593 12.93 18.32 -34.69
C THR A 593 12.94 19.31 -33.54
N ARG A 594 11.83 20.00 -33.27
CA ARG A 594 11.74 21.01 -32.19
C ARG A 594 12.07 20.40 -30.82
N TRP A 595 11.44 19.27 -30.47
CA TRP A 595 11.62 18.64 -29.17
C TRP A 595 13.00 18.01 -29.02
N ARG A 596 13.55 17.42 -30.10
CA ARG A 596 14.93 16.95 -30.12
C ARG A 596 15.92 18.08 -29.87
N SER A 597 15.80 19.19 -30.60
CA SER A 597 16.69 20.35 -30.40
C SER A 597 16.59 20.92 -28.98
N LEU A 598 15.40 20.97 -28.39
CA LEU A 598 15.24 21.40 -27.00
C LEU A 598 15.89 20.42 -26.02
N ALA A 599 15.71 19.11 -26.21
CA ALA A 599 16.34 18.09 -25.39
C ALA A 599 17.87 18.21 -25.43
N GLU A 600 18.46 18.36 -26.63
CA GLU A 600 19.91 18.54 -26.78
C GLU A 600 20.40 19.86 -26.19
N ARG A 601 19.61 20.93 -26.23
CA ARG A 601 19.96 22.18 -25.55
C ARG A 601 20.05 22.00 -24.03
N VAL A 602 19.05 21.35 -23.42
CA VAL A 602 19.07 21.05 -21.98
C VAL A 602 20.24 20.13 -21.63
N TRP A 603 20.50 19.13 -22.46
CA TRP A 603 21.57 18.17 -22.26
C TRP A 603 22.97 18.79 -22.39
N GLU A 604 23.31 19.33 -23.56
CA GLU A 604 24.64 19.82 -23.89
C GLU A 604 24.99 21.11 -23.15
N ILE A 605 24.04 22.05 -23.03
CA ILE A 605 24.29 23.34 -22.37
C ILE A 605 23.93 23.26 -20.89
N GLY A 606 22.70 22.89 -20.56
CA GLY A 606 22.20 22.99 -19.19
C GLY A 606 22.80 21.98 -18.21
N ILE A 607 22.92 20.73 -18.63
CA ILE A 607 23.48 19.65 -17.80
C ILE A 607 25.00 19.58 -17.93
N LEU A 608 25.52 19.55 -19.17
CA LEU A 608 26.95 19.36 -19.43
C LEU A 608 27.78 20.65 -19.45
N GLY A 609 27.17 21.83 -19.53
CA GLY A 609 27.86 23.13 -19.44
C GLY A 609 28.44 23.66 -20.76
N GLY A 610 28.11 23.08 -21.91
CA GLY A 610 28.41 23.63 -23.24
C GLY A 610 29.89 23.60 -23.67
N GLY A 611 30.76 22.88 -22.96
CA GLY A 611 32.20 22.81 -23.27
C GLY A 611 32.98 24.10 -22.98
N ASP A 612 32.38 25.04 -22.23
CA ASP A 612 33.02 26.30 -21.87
C ASP A 612 34.23 26.04 -20.95
N SER A 613 35.41 26.54 -21.32
CA SER A 613 36.68 26.23 -20.66
C SER A 613 36.85 26.89 -19.29
N ASP A 614 35.91 27.74 -18.89
CA ASP A 614 35.91 28.50 -17.64
C ASP A 614 34.70 28.12 -16.78
N SER A 615 34.57 26.81 -16.50
CA SER A 615 33.48 26.19 -15.72
C SER A 615 33.35 26.69 -14.27
N ASP A 616 34.30 27.52 -13.81
CA ASP A 616 34.38 28.01 -12.43
C ASP A 616 33.60 29.31 -12.18
N ARG A 617 33.18 30.03 -13.23
CA ARG A 617 32.29 31.20 -13.06
C ARG A 617 30.92 30.74 -12.54
N SER A 618 30.41 31.40 -11.50
CA SER A 618 29.10 31.11 -10.90
C SER A 618 27.97 31.12 -11.93
N ASP A 619 28.10 31.94 -12.97
CA ASP A 619 27.06 32.24 -13.94
C ASP A 619 27.09 31.29 -15.15
N SER A 620 28.11 30.43 -15.25
CA SER A 620 28.19 29.44 -16.33
C SER A 620 27.12 28.34 -16.16
N PRO A 621 26.49 27.88 -17.25
CA PRO A 621 25.54 26.78 -17.21
C PRO A 621 26.24 25.47 -16.85
N GLY A 622 25.47 24.43 -16.54
CA GLY A 622 26.00 23.12 -16.15
C GLY A 622 25.64 22.71 -14.73
N LEU A 623 25.59 21.40 -14.55
CA LEU A 623 25.32 20.72 -13.27
C LEU A 623 26.52 19.89 -12.79
N ILE A 624 27.72 20.20 -13.29
CA ILE A 624 28.96 19.55 -12.88
C ILE A 624 29.69 20.47 -11.90
N ASP A 625 30.02 19.96 -10.72
CA ASP A 625 30.84 20.66 -9.74
C ASP A 625 32.31 20.61 -10.18
N ALA A 626 32.90 21.76 -10.51
CA ALA A 626 34.28 21.86 -10.98
C ALA A 626 35.30 21.38 -9.93
N GLU A 627 35.01 21.59 -8.64
CA GLU A 627 35.91 21.22 -7.55
C GLU A 627 36.04 19.70 -7.38
N THR A 628 34.91 18.99 -7.41
CA THR A 628 34.88 17.56 -7.10
C THR A 628 34.68 16.67 -8.33
N GLY A 629 34.33 17.26 -9.46
CA GLY A 629 33.97 16.55 -10.69
C GLY A 629 32.72 15.68 -10.54
N ARG A 630 31.89 15.91 -9.51
CA ARG A 630 30.61 15.24 -9.26
C ARG A 630 29.47 16.04 -9.90
N PHE A 631 28.29 15.44 -10.03
CA PHE A 631 27.09 16.20 -10.37
C PHE A 631 26.53 16.91 -9.13
N LEU A 632 26.04 18.13 -9.35
CA LEU A 632 25.26 18.90 -8.40
C LEU A 632 23.84 18.30 -8.29
N GLU A 633 23.22 18.42 -7.12
CA GLU A 633 21.80 18.07 -6.95
C GLU A 633 20.91 19.04 -7.73
N ALA A 634 21.20 20.33 -7.62
CA ALA A 634 20.40 21.39 -8.21
C ALA A 634 21.19 22.71 -8.37
N ARG A 635 20.69 23.57 -9.26
CA ARG A 635 21.04 24.99 -9.34
C ARG A 635 19.88 25.85 -8.88
N ARG A 636 20.16 27.04 -8.34
CA ARG A 636 19.14 28.01 -7.85
C ARG A 636 18.07 27.36 -6.97
N LEU A 637 18.53 26.58 -5.99
CA LEU A 637 17.66 25.88 -5.05
C LEU A 637 17.09 26.87 -4.03
N SER A 638 15.78 26.94 -3.93
CA SER A 638 15.08 27.76 -2.94
C SER A 638 15.33 27.25 -1.51
N THR A 639 15.79 28.14 -0.64
CA THR A 639 15.89 27.88 0.81
C THR A 639 14.53 27.92 1.50
N LEU A 640 13.47 28.37 0.81
CA LEU A 640 12.09 28.32 1.30
C LEU A 640 11.43 26.99 0.96
N ARG A 641 10.85 26.32 1.95
CA ARG A 641 10.11 25.06 1.75
C ARG A 641 8.78 25.35 1.06
N GLY A 642 8.48 24.62 -0.01
CA GLY A 642 7.24 24.72 -0.78
C GLY A 642 7.09 26.00 -1.62
N LEU A 643 8.10 26.87 -1.66
CA LEU A 643 8.02 28.17 -2.32
C LEU A 643 9.18 28.37 -3.30
N TRP A 644 8.88 28.97 -4.45
CA TRP A 644 9.88 29.50 -5.38
C TRP A 644 10.23 30.95 -5.00
N THR A 645 11.39 31.43 -5.44
CA THR A 645 11.83 32.81 -5.21
C THR A 645 12.85 33.22 -6.26
N ASP A 646 12.86 34.52 -6.58
CA ASP A 646 13.87 35.16 -7.44
C ASP A 646 14.93 35.91 -6.65
N ARG A 647 14.81 35.91 -5.31
CA ARG A 647 15.70 36.65 -4.43
C ARG A 647 17.03 35.90 -4.26
N PRO A 648 18.17 36.44 -4.73
CA PRO A 648 19.44 35.74 -4.71
C PRO A 648 19.88 35.28 -3.31
N GLU A 649 19.57 36.05 -2.26
CA GLU A 649 19.90 35.71 -0.87
C GLU A 649 19.10 34.52 -0.31
N MET A 650 18.03 34.12 -0.98
CA MET A 650 17.20 32.95 -0.64
C MET A 650 17.46 31.76 -1.56
N LEU A 651 18.48 31.85 -2.41
CA LEU A 651 18.85 30.79 -3.35
C LEU A 651 20.22 30.22 -3.00
N ILE A 652 20.32 28.89 -3.05
CA ILE A 652 21.59 28.18 -3.12
C ILE A 652 21.90 27.99 -4.60
N GLU A 653 22.88 28.76 -5.08
CA GLU A 653 23.22 28.76 -6.51
C GLU A 653 23.67 27.39 -7.00
N ARG A 654 24.46 26.67 -6.19
CA ARG A 654 24.96 25.32 -6.47
C ARG A 654 24.70 24.41 -5.27
N SER A 655 23.65 23.60 -5.31
CA SER A 655 23.40 22.59 -4.27
C SER A 655 24.31 21.40 -4.50
N LYS A 656 25.19 21.12 -3.53
CA LYS A 656 26.14 20.00 -3.56
C LYS A 656 25.64 18.77 -2.79
N ALA A 657 24.36 18.75 -2.41
CA ALA A 657 23.83 17.64 -1.63
C ALA A 657 23.85 16.32 -2.42
N LEU A 658 23.86 15.21 -1.69
CA LEU A 658 23.97 13.87 -2.26
C LEU A 658 22.62 13.18 -2.27
N ASP A 659 21.93 13.30 -3.40
CA ASP A 659 20.61 12.70 -3.62
C ASP A 659 20.71 11.44 -4.48
N VAL A 660 20.05 10.36 -4.04
CA VAL A 660 20.07 9.06 -4.74
C VAL A 660 19.39 9.10 -6.11
N SER A 661 18.47 10.05 -6.34
CA SER A 661 17.75 10.18 -7.62
C SER A 661 18.69 10.43 -8.79
N VAL A 662 19.90 10.93 -8.54
CA VAL A 662 20.95 11.09 -9.56
C VAL A 662 21.27 9.77 -10.28
N LEU A 663 21.13 8.63 -9.61
CA LEU A 663 21.33 7.31 -10.22
C LEU A 663 20.24 6.97 -11.25
N GLY A 664 19.09 7.64 -11.20
CA GLY A 664 18.00 7.54 -12.16
C GLY A 664 18.40 7.88 -13.60
N LEU A 665 19.36 8.81 -13.75
CA LEU A 665 19.89 9.20 -15.06
C LEU A 665 20.57 8.04 -15.79
N VAL A 666 21.09 7.06 -15.04
CA VAL A 666 21.70 5.85 -15.58
C VAL A 666 20.62 4.81 -15.83
N VAL A 667 19.89 4.42 -14.77
CA VAL A 667 18.83 3.42 -14.85
C VAL A 667 17.57 3.97 -14.19
N PRO A 668 16.43 4.00 -14.90
CA PRO A 668 16.15 3.40 -16.20
C PRO A 668 16.31 4.36 -17.39
N PHE A 669 16.63 5.64 -17.18
CA PHE A 669 16.58 6.62 -18.27
C PHE A 669 17.66 6.41 -19.34
N GLY A 670 18.78 5.76 -19.01
CA GLY A 670 19.84 5.44 -19.97
C GLY A 670 20.52 6.68 -20.56
N LEU A 671 20.53 7.80 -19.84
CA LEU A 671 21.11 9.06 -20.30
C LEU A 671 22.64 9.10 -20.13
N PHE A 672 23.16 8.43 -19.10
CA PHE A 672 24.59 8.21 -18.92
C PHE A 672 24.91 6.71 -18.86
N PRO A 673 26.08 6.28 -19.36
CA PRO A 673 26.63 4.99 -18.98
C PRO A 673 26.94 4.98 -17.48
N ALA A 674 26.75 3.85 -16.81
CA ALA A 674 27.09 3.70 -15.41
C ALA A 674 28.59 3.95 -15.14
N SER A 675 29.44 3.64 -16.11
CA SER A 675 30.89 3.82 -16.05
C SER A 675 31.36 5.26 -16.36
N ASP A 676 30.46 6.23 -16.56
CA ASP A 676 30.87 7.63 -16.73
C ASP A 676 31.66 8.09 -15.48
N PRO A 677 32.88 8.64 -15.61
CA PRO A 677 33.69 9.01 -14.45
C PRO A 677 33.02 10.00 -13.49
N ARG A 678 32.15 10.90 -13.99
CA ARG A 678 31.40 11.86 -13.17
C ARG A 678 30.29 11.16 -12.39
N ILE A 679 29.59 10.22 -13.02
CA ILE A 679 28.59 9.37 -12.37
C ILE A 679 29.24 8.50 -11.30
N MET A 680 30.36 7.84 -11.61
CA MET A 680 31.08 7.00 -10.65
C MET A 680 31.48 7.77 -9.40
N ARG A 681 32.10 8.96 -9.55
CA ARG A 681 32.46 9.81 -8.39
C ARG A 681 31.23 10.24 -7.58
N THR A 682 30.12 10.54 -8.25
CA THR A 682 28.87 10.95 -7.58
C THR A 682 28.25 9.77 -6.83
N ALA A 683 28.16 8.61 -7.47
CA ALA A 683 27.62 7.38 -6.91
C ALA A 683 28.47 6.87 -5.73
N GLU A 684 29.79 6.94 -5.81
CA GLU A 684 30.69 6.60 -4.70
C GLU A 684 30.47 7.49 -3.48
N ALA A 685 30.26 8.79 -3.70
CA ALA A 685 29.92 9.72 -2.62
C ALA A 685 28.56 9.38 -1.99
N ILE A 686 27.52 9.10 -2.80
CA ILE A 686 26.18 8.68 -2.33
C ILE A 686 26.28 7.37 -1.53
N LEU A 687 26.92 6.34 -2.10
CA LEU A 687 27.09 5.01 -1.49
C LEU A 687 27.85 5.04 -0.16
N ARG A 688 28.59 6.12 0.11
CA ARG A 688 29.35 6.33 1.35
C ARG A 688 28.62 7.23 2.33
N GLN A 689 28.12 8.39 1.90
CA GLN A 689 27.56 9.41 2.79
C GLN A 689 26.07 9.16 3.10
N ASN A 690 25.33 8.48 2.21
CA ASN A 690 23.92 8.14 2.43
C ASN A 690 23.75 6.82 3.18
N ALA A 691 24.83 6.08 3.45
CA ALA A 691 24.77 4.87 4.25
C ALA A 691 24.35 5.17 5.69
N VAL A 692 23.46 4.35 6.25
CA VAL A 692 22.84 4.61 7.55
C VAL A 692 23.26 3.54 8.57
N GLY A 693 23.79 3.98 9.71
CA GLY A 693 24.23 3.08 10.78
C GLY A 693 25.55 2.38 10.44
N VAL A 694 25.72 1.13 10.91
CA VAL A 694 26.93 0.32 10.65
C VAL A 694 26.82 -0.47 9.34
N ASP A 695 25.61 -0.61 8.78
CA ASP A 695 25.38 -1.31 7.52
C ASP A 695 25.58 -0.39 6.32
N SER A 696 26.65 -0.63 5.56
CA SER A 696 26.99 0.12 4.34
C SER A 696 26.13 -0.22 3.12
N ASN A 697 25.16 -1.14 3.27
CA ASN A 697 24.25 -1.57 2.21
C ASN A 697 22.81 -1.06 2.40
N THR A 698 22.53 -0.26 3.43
CA THR A 698 21.23 0.40 3.56
C THR A 698 21.39 1.91 3.50
N LEU A 699 20.65 2.54 2.59
CA LEU A 699 20.82 3.96 2.25
C LEU A 699 19.61 4.82 2.65
N ALA A 700 19.88 6.06 3.02
CA ALA A 700 18.92 7.16 3.02
C ALA A 700 18.80 7.77 1.61
N ARG A 701 17.72 8.50 1.35
CA ARG A 701 17.49 9.16 0.05
C ARG A 701 18.48 10.28 -0.21
N TRP A 702 18.89 10.97 0.85
CA TRP A 702 19.62 12.23 0.78
C TRP A 702 20.64 12.34 1.92
N ALA A 703 21.79 12.96 1.65
CA ALA A 703 22.78 13.32 2.66
C ALA A 703 23.42 14.70 2.39
N VAL A 704 23.86 15.35 3.46
CA VAL A 704 24.70 16.56 3.40
C VAL A 704 26.07 16.17 2.85
N ASP A 705 26.60 16.93 1.90
CA ASP A 705 28.00 16.77 1.50
C ASP A 705 28.92 17.42 2.54
N SER A 706 29.68 16.57 3.25
CA SER A 706 30.55 17.01 4.35
C SER A 706 31.62 18.04 3.95
N SER A 707 32.05 18.07 2.68
CA SER A 707 32.97 19.10 2.16
C SER A 707 32.33 20.47 1.93
N SER A 708 31.00 20.57 1.87
CA SER A 708 30.31 21.84 1.63
C SER A 708 28.94 21.92 2.34
N PRO A 709 28.90 21.90 3.69
CA PRO A 709 27.63 21.82 4.43
C PRO A 709 26.69 23.00 4.18
N LYS A 710 27.23 24.19 3.93
CA LYS A 710 26.44 25.41 3.65
C LYS A 710 25.79 25.41 2.26
N ALA A 711 26.23 24.53 1.36
CA ALA A 711 25.70 24.35 0.03
C ALA A 711 24.74 23.15 -0.04
N SER A 712 24.22 22.70 1.10
CA SER A 712 23.26 21.60 1.21
C SER A 712 22.10 22.03 2.09
N VAL A 713 20.88 21.86 1.62
CA VAL A 713 19.68 22.06 2.43
C VAL A 713 18.81 20.83 2.29
N ALA A 714 18.55 20.17 3.42
CA ALA A 714 17.73 18.97 3.42
C ALA A 714 16.33 19.26 2.83
N PRO A 715 15.74 18.30 2.10
CA PRO A 715 14.37 18.42 1.60
C PRO A 715 13.37 18.67 2.75
N SER A 716 13.64 18.13 3.94
CA SER A 716 12.95 18.45 5.20
C SER A 716 13.85 18.22 6.42
N GLU A 717 13.49 18.78 7.57
CA GLU A 717 14.23 18.58 8.84
C GLU A 717 14.16 17.14 9.38
N SER A 718 13.20 16.31 8.91
CA SER A 718 12.90 14.98 9.47
C SER A 718 13.41 13.79 8.67
N HIS A 719 13.91 13.96 7.44
CA HIS A 719 14.16 12.83 6.51
C HIS A 719 15.62 12.60 6.09
N SER A 720 16.59 13.35 6.61
CA SER A 720 18.00 13.22 6.22
C SER A 720 18.67 11.90 6.64
N HIS A 721 18.00 11.11 7.49
CA HIS A 721 18.55 9.84 8.04
C HIS A 721 17.58 8.66 7.94
N ASP A 722 16.47 8.82 7.23
CA ASP A 722 15.46 7.77 7.12
C ASP A 722 15.89 6.70 6.11
N LEU A 723 15.90 5.45 6.57
CA LEU A 723 16.19 4.30 5.72
C LEU A 723 15.17 4.23 4.58
N SER A 724 15.66 4.04 3.36
CA SER A 724 14.84 4.03 2.16
C SER A 724 15.16 2.81 1.31
N SER A 725 14.18 1.91 1.18
CA SER A 725 14.23 0.81 0.20
C SER A 725 14.38 1.34 -1.21
N LEU A 726 13.67 2.42 -1.55
CA LEU A 726 13.80 3.10 -2.83
C LEU A 726 15.26 3.50 -3.10
N ALA A 727 15.92 4.15 -2.14
CA ALA A 727 17.32 4.57 -2.31
C ALA A 727 18.27 3.38 -2.43
N THR A 728 18.10 2.39 -1.54
CA THR A 728 18.94 1.20 -1.47
C THR A 728 18.85 0.37 -2.76
N LEU A 729 17.63 0.12 -3.22
CA LEU A 729 17.38 -0.68 -4.41
C LEU A 729 17.75 0.09 -5.69
N TRP A 730 17.51 1.40 -5.77
CA TRP A 730 17.97 2.19 -6.92
C TRP A 730 19.49 2.21 -7.05
N ALA A 731 20.21 2.25 -5.92
CA ALA A 731 21.66 2.06 -5.92
C ALA A 731 22.08 0.66 -6.33
N ALA A 732 21.34 -0.38 -5.95
CA ALA A 732 21.57 -1.75 -6.41
C ALA A 732 21.38 -1.87 -7.94
N ARG A 733 20.33 -1.25 -8.51
CA ARG A 733 20.08 -1.17 -9.95
C ARG A 733 21.25 -0.52 -10.71
N TYR A 734 21.74 0.61 -10.21
CA TYR A 734 22.95 1.25 -10.74
C TYR A 734 24.18 0.32 -10.68
N LEU A 735 24.40 -0.37 -9.56
CA LEU A 735 25.53 -1.29 -9.40
C LEU A 735 25.43 -2.53 -10.32
N ILE A 736 24.21 -2.99 -10.62
CA ILE A 736 23.97 -4.04 -11.63
C ILE A 736 24.48 -3.54 -12.99
N GLN A 737 24.07 -2.35 -13.41
CA GLN A 737 24.50 -1.76 -14.67
C GLN A 737 26.02 -1.48 -14.71
N LEU A 738 26.58 -0.94 -13.64
CA LEU A 738 28.02 -0.69 -13.53
C LEU A 738 28.83 -1.99 -13.66
N GLY A 739 28.36 -3.10 -13.07
CA GLY A 739 29.03 -4.39 -13.21
C GLY A 739 29.00 -4.94 -14.64
N ARG A 740 27.93 -4.70 -15.41
CA ARG A 740 27.86 -5.05 -16.85
C ARG A 740 28.91 -4.31 -17.65
N GLU A 741 29.03 -3.00 -17.42
CA GLU A 741 29.90 -2.12 -18.20
C GLU A 741 31.38 -2.25 -17.81
N THR A 742 31.67 -2.54 -16.54
CA THR A 742 33.06 -2.61 -16.05
C THR A 742 33.65 -4.03 -16.00
N GLY A 743 32.82 -5.07 -16.11
CA GLY A 743 33.28 -6.46 -15.91
C GLY A 743 33.58 -6.82 -14.45
N GLN A 744 33.27 -5.95 -13.49
CA GLN A 744 33.68 -6.14 -12.09
C GLN A 744 32.56 -6.75 -11.24
N VAL A 745 32.71 -8.03 -10.90
CA VAL A 745 31.72 -8.80 -10.12
C VAL A 745 31.40 -8.21 -8.74
N ARG A 746 32.32 -7.43 -8.15
CA ARG A 746 32.12 -6.78 -6.85
C ARG A 746 30.88 -5.89 -6.82
N HIS A 747 30.52 -5.26 -7.95
CA HIS A 747 29.32 -4.42 -8.02
C HIS A 747 28.05 -5.26 -7.95
N TRP A 748 27.99 -6.37 -8.68
CA TRP A 748 26.87 -7.33 -8.61
C TRP A 748 26.74 -7.97 -7.23
N ASN A 749 27.86 -8.31 -6.60
CA ASN A 749 27.84 -8.85 -5.23
C ASN A 749 27.33 -7.83 -4.21
N ARG A 750 27.67 -6.54 -4.36
CA ARG A 750 27.12 -5.49 -3.50
C ARG A 750 25.64 -5.24 -3.76
N ALA A 751 25.22 -5.19 -5.03
CA ALA A 751 23.80 -5.09 -5.41
C ALA A 751 22.98 -6.26 -4.85
N LEU A 752 23.54 -7.47 -4.92
CA LEU A 752 22.92 -8.66 -4.32
C LEU A 752 22.80 -8.52 -2.80
N ALA A 753 23.84 -8.05 -2.11
CA ALA A 753 23.80 -7.83 -0.66
C ALA A 753 22.74 -6.78 -0.25
N MET A 754 22.60 -5.69 -1.01
CA MET A 754 21.56 -4.67 -0.81
C MET A 754 20.14 -5.23 -1.01
N THR A 755 19.97 -6.04 -2.06
CA THR A 755 18.69 -6.68 -2.38
C THR A 755 18.32 -7.72 -1.33
N ASP A 756 19.24 -8.61 -0.97
CA ASP A 756 19.06 -9.61 0.09
C ASP A 756 18.82 -8.95 1.45
N GLY A 757 19.50 -7.84 1.75
CA GLY A 757 19.28 -7.04 2.96
C GLY A 757 17.86 -6.50 3.03
N THR A 758 17.34 -5.96 1.91
CA THR A 758 15.96 -5.50 1.81
C THR A 758 14.96 -6.66 1.98
N LEU A 759 15.18 -7.78 1.29
CA LEU A 759 14.33 -8.97 1.40
C LEU A 759 14.32 -9.55 2.82
N SER A 760 15.45 -9.55 3.52
CA SER A 760 15.55 -10.08 4.89
C SER A 760 14.75 -9.26 5.91
N ARG A 761 14.44 -8.01 5.57
CA ARG A 761 13.62 -7.11 6.39
C ARG A 761 12.14 -7.19 6.07
N MET A 762 11.72 -7.88 5.01
CA MET A 762 10.29 -8.05 4.72
C MET A 762 9.56 -8.71 5.89
N LEU A 763 8.41 -8.16 6.26
CA LEU A 763 7.49 -8.81 7.18
C LEU A 763 6.88 -10.06 6.52
N PRO A 764 6.31 -11.01 7.31
CA PRO A 764 5.86 -12.31 6.80
C PRO A 764 4.88 -12.25 5.60
N LEU A 765 4.06 -11.21 5.52
CA LEU A 765 3.11 -11.01 4.41
C LEU A 765 3.72 -10.35 3.16
N GLY A 766 4.98 -9.91 3.21
CA GLY A 766 5.69 -9.31 2.08
C GLY A 766 5.17 -7.93 1.64
N LEU A 767 4.37 -7.25 2.48
CA LEU A 767 3.78 -5.95 2.17
C LEU A 767 4.57 -4.75 2.72
N MET A 768 5.42 -4.99 3.72
CA MET A 768 6.15 -3.92 4.40
C MET A 768 7.51 -4.41 4.87
N LEU A 769 8.42 -3.46 5.05
CA LEU A 769 9.69 -3.71 5.72
C LEU A 769 9.57 -3.52 7.24
N ARG A 770 10.28 -4.36 7.98
CA ARG A 770 10.54 -4.17 9.41
C ARG A 770 11.23 -2.81 9.60
N PRO A 771 10.71 -1.96 10.49
CA PRO A 771 11.35 -0.69 10.83
C PRO A 771 12.70 -0.94 11.48
N VAL A 772 13.54 0.09 11.51
CA VAL A 772 14.72 0.11 12.36
C VAL A 772 14.49 1.17 13.42
N ILE A 773 14.16 0.72 14.63
CA ILE A 773 13.90 1.61 15.77
C ILE A 773 15.24 1.98 16.40
N ARG A 774 15.61 3.27 16.43
CA ARG A 774 16.73 3.75 17.25
C ARG A 774 16.25 4.01 18.68
N ALA A 775 17.16 3.88 19.65
CA ALA A 775 16.86 4.03 21.07
C ALA A 775 16.22 5.39 21.49
N ASN A 776 16.32 6.41 20.63
CA ASN A 776 15.79 7.77 20.87
C ASN A 776 14.63 8.16 19.94
N ASP A 777 14.11 7.26 19.09
CA ASP A 777 13.01 7.59 18.18
C ASP A 777 11.71 7.76 18.96
N THR A 778 10.99 8.87 18.70
CA THR A 778 9.67 9.11 19.33
C THR A 778 8.59 8.27 18.64
N PRO A 779 7.60 7.72 19.37
CA PRO A 779 6.61 6.80 18.83
C PRO A 779 5.62 7.40 17.80
N ARG A 780 5.68 8.70 17.49
CA ARG A 780 4.78 9.36 16.53
C ARG A 780 5.20 9.14 15.07
N TYR A 781 6.49 8.96 14.83
CA TYR A 781 7.07 8.72 13.51
C TYR A 781 8.00 7.52 13.60
N ILE A 782 7.76 6.49 12.79
CA ILE A 782 8.62 5.31 12.74
C ILE A 782 9.34 5.35 11.41
N PRO A 783 10.60 5.84 11.37
CA PRO A 783 11.41 5.85 10.16
C PRO A 783 11.48 4.45 9.52
N GLY A 784 11.38 4.40 8.19
CA GLY A 784 11.81 3.22 7.42
C GLY A 784 10.81 2.06 7.30
N VAL A 785 9.51 2.29 7.53
CA VAL A 785 8.45 1.37 7.05
C VAL A 785 8.15 1.72 5.60
N ALA A 786 8.85 1.10 4.66
CA ALA A 786 8.45 1.18 3.26
C ALA A 786 7.24 0.26 3.03
N SER A 787 6.18 0.79 2.43
CA SER A 787 4.94 0.05 2.09
C SER A 787 4.24 0.56 0.81
N GLY A 788 4.77 1.61 0.17
CA GLY A 788 4.17 2.21 -1.02
C GLY A 788 4.45 1.45 -2.32
N VAL A 789 3.62 1.69 -3.33
CA VAL A 789 3.67 1.02 -4.64
C VAL A 789 5.02 1.23 -5.31
N TRP A 790 5.53 2.46 -5.35
CA TRP A 790 6.85 2.75 -5.92
C TRP A 790 7.97 2.51 -4.91
N GLY A 791 7.79 3.05 -3.70
CA GLY A 791 8.82 3.06 -2.66
C GLY A 791 9.29 1.68 -2.21
N LEU A 792 8.46 0.65 -2.38
CA LEU A 792 8.81 -0.75 -2.07
C LEU A 792 8.59 -1.69 -3.24
N HIS A 793 7.36 -1.80 -3.74
CA HIS A 793 6.96 -2.93 -4.59
C HIS A 793 7.56 -2.84 -5.99
N ALA A 794 7.30 -1.76 -6.72
CA ALA A 794 7.78 -1.57 -8.09
C ALA A 794 9.31 -1.59 -8.14
N ILE A 795 9.98 -0.80 -7.29
CA ILE A 795 11.46 -0.76 -7.28
C ILE A 795 12.09 -2.13 -6.96
N LEU A 796 11.48 -2.93 -6.07
CA LEU A 796 11.96 -4.28 -5.76
C LEU A 796 11.77 -5.22 -6.95
N ILE A 797 10.60 -5.20 -7.59
CA ILE A 797 10.33 -5.99 -8.80
C ILE A 797 11.35 -5.64 -9.88
N GLU A 798 11.52 -4.35 -10.19
CA GLU A 798 12.46 -3.86 -11.19
C GLU A 798 13.88 -4.36 -10.91
N THR A 799 14.34 -4.25 -9.66
CA THR A 799 15.68 -4.71 -9.25
C THR A 799 15.86 -6.22 -9.43
N MET A 800 14.84 -7.02 -9.11
CA MET A 800 14.90 -8.47 -9.29
C MET A 800 14.90 -8.87 -10.77
N LEU A 801 14.10 -8.19 -11.61
CA LEU A 801 14.08 -8.39 -13.05
C LEU A 801 15.38 -7.95 -13.72
N GLU A 802 16.05 -6.93 -13.19
CA GLU A 802 17.34 -6.45 -13.72
C GLU A 802 18.48 -7.44 -13.56
N PHE A 803 18.46 -8.37 -12.60
CA PHE A 803 19.47 -9.44 -12.59
C PHE A 803 19.35 -10.36 -13.81
N ALA A 804 18.14 -10.64 -14.28
CA ALA A 804 17.91 -11.47 -15.47
C ALA A 804 18.00 -10.67 -16.78
N GLN A 805 17.45 -9.45 -16.79
CA GLN A 805 17.38 -8.50 -17.91
C GLN A 805 17.02 -9.16 -19.24
N LEU A 806 15.76 -9.56 -19.34
CA LEU A 806 15.15 -10.04 -20.57
C LEU A 806 14.09 -9.03 -21.01
N ASP A 807 14.32 -8.34 -22.13
CA ASP A 807 13.39 -7.34 -22.66
C ASP A 807 13.03 -7.65 -24.12
N TYR A 808 11.75 -7.51 -24.45
CA TYR A 808 11.26 -7.67 -25.81
C TYR A 808 10.74 -6.33 -26.35
N ASN A 809 11.30 -5.91 -27.49
CA ASN A 809 10.80 -4.81 -28.29
C ASN A 809 9.90 -5.39 -29.38
N HIS A 810 8.60 -5.14 -29.26
CA HIS A 810 7.58 -5.62 -30.18
C HIS A 810 7.67 -4.96 -31.56
N VAL A 811 8.01 -3.66 -31.60
CA VAL A 811 8.13 -2.90 -32.86
C VAL A 811 9.30 -3.41 -33.69
N GLU A 812 10.46 -3.62 -33.06
CA GLU A 812 11.65 -4.16 -33.74
C GLU A 812 11.63 -5.70 -33.88
N ARG A 813 10.66 -6.38 -33.25
CA ARG A 813 10.64 -7.85 -33.07
C ARG A 813 11.99 -8.37 -32.56
N ARG A 814 12.52 -7.70 -31.53
CA ARG A 814 13.84 -7.97 -30.99
C ARG A 814 13.76 -8.33 -29.52
N LEU A 815 14.32 -9.48 -29.15
CA LEU A 815 14.51 -9.94 -27.79
C LEU A 815 15.96 -9.67 -27.37
N LYS A 816 16.16 -8.94 -26.26
CA LYS A 816 17.48 -8.62 -25.70
C LYS A 816 17.68 -9.34 -24.37
N LEU A 817 18.86 -9.91 -24.18
CA LEU A 817 19.29 -10.60 -22.95
C LEU A 817 20.63 -10.03 -22.46
N ASP A 818 20.67 -9.46 -21.25
CA ASP A 818 21.89 -8.91 -20.61
C ASP A 818 21.96 -9.24 -19.10
N PRO A 819 22.06 -10.53 -18.72
CA PRO A 819 21.98 -10.97 -17.34
C PRO A 819 23.22 -10.58 -16.53
N ALA A 820 23.01 -10.34 -15.24
CA ALA A 820 24.06 -10.12 -14.25
C ALA A 820 24.12 -11.32 -13.29
N LEU A 821 25.16 -12.16 -13.38
CA LEU A 821 25.33 -13.36 -12.55
C LEU A 821 26.31 -13.11 -11.39
N PRO A 822 25.83 -12.89 -10.14
CA PRO A 822 26.69 -12.71 -8.97
C PRO A 822 27.59 -13.92 -8.72
N SER A 823 28.72 -13.73 -8.02
CA SER A 823 29.69 -14.81 -7.79
C SER A 823 29.15 -15.96 -6.93
N SER A 824 28.20 -15.66 -6.04
CA SER A 824 27.57 -16.64 -5.15
C SER A 824 26.44 -17.42 -5.80
N TRP A 825 26.01 -17.06 -7.02
CA TRP A 825 24.93 -17.74 -7.72
C TRP A 825 25.49 -18.73 -8.75
N PRO A 826 25.16 -20.03 -8.66
CA PRO A 826 25.56 -21.02 -9.66
C PRO A 826 24.79 -20.88 -10.98
N HIS A 827 23.62 -20.23 -10.95
CA HIS A 827 22.78 -19.99 -12.10
C HIS A 827 21.82 -18.82 -11.87
N LEU A 828 21.25 -18.30 -12.94
CA LEU A 828 20.08 -17.44 -12.96
C LEU A 828 19.23 -17.76 -14.19
N GLY A 829 17.94 -17.44 -14.15
CA GLY A 829 17.07 -17.63 -15.30
C GLY A 829 15.70 -17.00 -15.08
N LEU A 830 14.92 -16.90 -16.15
CA LEU A 830 13.58 -16.36 -16.14
C LEU A 830 12.77 -17.00 -17.27
N THR A 831 11.50 -17.27 -16.97
CA THR A 831 10.47 -17.65 -17.95
C THR A 831 9.41 -16.56 -17.98
N GLN A 832 9.07 -16.07 -19.17
CA GLN A 832 8.08 -15.01 -19.34
C GLN A 832 7.39 -15.13 -20.70
N THR A 833 6.09 -14.79 -20.72
CA THR A 833 5.31 -14.67 -21.94
C THR A 833 5.33 -13.22 -22.43
N PHE A 834 5.71 -13.03 -23.68
CA PHE A 834 5.66 -11.77 -24.41
C PHE A 834 4.61 -11.85 -25.52
N PRO A 835 4.27 -10.73 -26.21
CA PRO A 835 3.41 -10.77 -27.38
C PRO A 835 3.90 -11.69 -28.51
N CYS A 836 5.22 -11.99 -28.58
CA CYS A 836 5.78 -12.93 -29.53
C CYS A 836 5.67 -14.40 -29.13
N GLY A 837 5.28 -14.72 -27.89
CA GLY A 837 5.23 -16.07 -27.35
C GLY A 837 5.98 -16.23 -26.03
N GLU A 838 6.14 -17.47 -25.59
CA GLU A 838 6.84 -17.79 -24.34
C GLU A 838 8.35 -17.87 -24.57
N VAL A 839 9.12 -17.29 -23.65
CA VAL A 839 10.58 -17.30 -23.65
C VAL A 839 11.08 -17.72 -22.27
N SER A 840 11.96 -18.70 -22.23
CA SER A 840 12.61 -19.18 -21.02
C SER A 840 14.10 -19.30 -21.22
N PHE A 841 14.90 -18.67 -20.37
CA PHE A 841 16.36 -18.83 -20.41
C PHE A 841 16.93 -19.25 -19.05
N ARG A 842 18.11 -19.86 -19.09
CA ARG A 842 18.91 -20.17 -17.90
C ARG A 842 20.39 -20.04 -18.23
N LEU A 843 21.07 -19.17 -17.50
CA LEU A 843 22.52 -18.99 -17.51
C LEU A 843 23.12 -19.68 -16.29
N GLU A 844 24.12 -20.52 -16.50
CA GLU A 844 24.78 -21.31 -15.47
C GLU A 844 26.29 -21.08 -15.50
N ARG A 845 26.86 -21.01 -14.30
CA ARG A 845 28.31 -21.08 -14.06
C ARG A 845 28.50 -21.84 -12.75
N PRO A 846 28.92 -23.12 -12.78
CA PRO A 846 29.21 -23.87 -11.57
C PRO A 846 30.15 -23.08 -10.64
N ILE A 847 29.88 -23.09 -9.33
CA ILE A 847 30.70 -22.34 -8.37
C ILE A 847 32.14 -22.87 -8.44
N GLY A 848 33.09 -21.96 -8.71
CA GLY A 848 34.50 -22.31 -8.89
C GLY A 848 34.88 -22.78 -10.30
N GLY A 849 33.93 -22.88 -11.23
CA GLY A 849 34.18 -23.19 -12.64
C GLY A 849 34.34 -21.93 -13.51
N THR A 850 35.05 -22.07 -14.63
CA THR A 850 35.19 -21.04 -15.67
C THR A 850 34.20 -21.22 -16.82
N VAL A 851 33.62 -22.42 -16.93
CA VAL A 851 32.68 -22.79 -17.99
C VAL A 851 31.30 -22.19 -17.70
N HIS A 852 30.78 -21.48 -18.69
CA HIS A 852 29.45 -20.93 -18.71
C HIS A 852 28.56 -21.73 -19.65
N HIS A 853 27.28 -21.80 -19.34
CA HIS A 853 26.26 -22.45 -20.15
C HIS A 853 25.00 -21.58 -20.18
N LEU A 854 24.60 -21.13 -21.36
CA LEU A 854 23.32 -20.47 -21.57
C LEU A 854 22.40 -21.42 -22.33
N SER A 855 21.21 -21.65 -21.79
CA SER A 855 20.12 -22.35 -22.46
C SER A 855 18.94 -21.40 -22.66
N LEU A 856 18.27 -21.52 -23.80
CA LEU A 856 17.11 -20.72 -24.18
C LEU A 856 16.08 -21.65 -24.82
N THR A 857 14.86 -21.67 -24.29
CA THR A 857 13.71 -22.36 -24.88
C THR A 857 12.66 -21.32 -25.20
N VAL A 858 12.13 -21.37 -26.42
CA VAL A 858 11.10 -20.44 -26.87
C VAL A 858 9.95 -21.19 -27.52
N ASN A 859 8.75 -20.63 -27.45
CA ASN A 859 7.59 -21.04 -28.23
C ASN A 859 7.00 -19.79 -28.89
N LEU A 860 7.44 -19.48 -30.10
CA LEU A 860 7.18 -18.19 -30.74
C LEU A 860 6.04 -18.25 -31.77
N LEU A 861 5.24 -17.19 -31.83
CA LEU A 861 4.18 -16.99 -32.81
C LEU A 861 4.72 -16.60 -34.18
N HIS A 862 5.89 -15.95 -34.22
CA HIS A 862 6.58 -15.50 -35.42
C HIS A 862 8.10 -15.42 -35.16
N PRO A 863 8.94 -15.39 -36.21
CA PRO A 863 10.39 -15.24 -36.02
C PRO A 863 10.76 -13.90 -35.40
N ILE A 864 11.76 -13.89 -34.53
CA ILE A 864 12.28 -12.69 -33.86
C ILE A 864 13.81 -12.69 -33.87
N GLU A 865 14.41 -11.51 -33.78
CA GLU A 865 15.86 -11.36 -33.58
C GLU A 865 16.20 -11.47 -32.09
N PHE A 866 17.09 -12.40 -31.74
CA PHE A 866 17.61 -12.54 -30.37
C PHE A 866 19.01 -11.97 -30.29
N HIS A 867 19.21 -11.04 -29.36
CA HIS A 867 20.46 -10.37 -29.10
C HIS A 867 20.89 -10.67 -27.66
N ALA A 868 22.03 -11.33 -27.51
CA ALA A 868 22.62 -11.60 -26.21
C ALA A 868 23.88 -10.74 -26.03
N ALA A 869 23.99 -10.08 -24.88
CA ALA A 869 25.18 -9.34 -24.47
C ALA A 869 25.48 -9.70 -23.01
N LEU A 870 26.45 -10.56 -22.77
CA LEU A 870 26.72 -11.10 -21.44
C LEU A 870 28.07 -10.63 -20.94
N THR A 871 28.12 -10.17 -19.69
CA THR A 871 29.38 -9.91 -18.99
C THR A 871 29.70 -11.12 -18.11
N CYS A 872 30.91 -11.68 -18.25
CA CYS A 872 31.36 -12.88 -17.53
C CYS A 872 32.62 -12.58 -16.71
N PRO A 873 32.50 -11.91 -15.54
CA PRO A 873 33.66 -11.49 -14.76
C PRO A 873 34.64 -12.64 -14.47
N GLY A 874 35.92 -12.39 -14.76
CA GLY A 874 37.00 -13.36 -14.57
C GLY A 874 37.30 -14.25 -15.78
N LEU A 875 36.47 -14.21 -16.83
CA LEU A 875 36.80 -14.81 -18.12
C LEU A 875 37.85 -13.94 -18.82
N THR A 876 39.06 -14.45 -19.02
CA THR A 876 40.16 -13.71 -19.68
C THR A 876 40.24 -14.01 -21.17
N GLU A 877 39.96 -15.25 -21.57
CA GLU A 877 39.83 -15.70 -22.96
C GLU A 877 38.50 -16.44 -23.13
N LEU A 878 37.93 -16.42 -24.33
CA LEU A 878 36.61 -17.01 -24.60
C LEU A 878 36.60 -18.55 -24.39
N GLY A 879 37.73 -19.21 -24.62
CA GLY A 879 37.80 -20.68 -24.62
C GLY A 879 37.02 -21.31 -25.78
N PRO A 880 36.71 -22.62 -25.70
CA PRO A 880 35.97 -23.32 -26.75
C PRO A 880 34.51 -22.87 -26.79
N TRP A 881 34.06 -22.36 -27.94
CA TRP A 881 32.65 -22.05 -28.18
C TRP A 881 31.92 -23.26 -28.74
N GLN A 882 30.84 -23.67 -28.08
CA GLN A 882 29.93 -24.71 -28.56
C GLN A 882 28.51 -24.18 -28.57
N SER A 883 27.74 -24.48 -29.62
CA SER A 883 26.35 -24.10 -29.72
C SER A 883 25.49 -25.16 -30.39
N ALA A 884 24.23 -25.26 -29.96
CA ALA A 884 23.24 -26.10 -30.60
C ALA A 884 21.89 -25.35 -30.63
N PRO A 885 21.33 -25.04 -31.82
CA PRO A 885 21.93 -25.16 -33.15
C PRO A 885 23.28 -24.44 -33.31
N GLU A 886 24.06 -24.85 -34.31
CA GLU A 886 25.38 -24.25 -34.58
C GLU A 886 25.22 -22.76 -34.93
N SER A 887 26.02 -21.92 -34.27
CA SER A 887 26.05 -20.46 -34.41
C SER A 887 27.49 -19.96 -34.38
N GLN A 888 27.73 -18.83 -35.05
CA GLN A 888 29.06 -18.22 -35.08
C GLN A 888 29.53 -17.85 -33.65
N PRO A 889 30.85 -17.89 -33.39
CA PRO A 889 31.40 -17.39 -32.14
C PRO A 889 30.99 -15.93 -31.89
N PRO A 890 30.79 -15.52 -30.62
CA PRO A 890 30.43 -14.16 -30.27
C PRO A 890 31.59 -13.19 -30.50
N ASP A 891 31.27 -11.90 -30.64
CA ASP A 891 32.26 -10.85 -30.42
C ASP A 891 32.63 -10.82 -28.93
N TYR A 892 33.91 -10.74 -28.59
CA TYR A 892 34.41 -10.86 -27.23
C TYR A 892 35.40 -9.74 -26.89
N ASP A 893 35.05 -8.93 -25.90
CA ASP A 893 35.92 -7.91 -25.32
C ASP A 893 36.57 -8.42 -24.02
N PRO A 894 37.87 -8.80 -24.05
CA PRO A 894 38.56 -9.30 -22.87
C PRO A 894 38.80 -8.25 -21.78
N ARG A 895 38.67 -6.95 -22.09
CA ARG A 895 38.93 -5.87 -21.10
C ARG A 895 37.89 -5.82 -20.00
N ILE A 896 36.65 -6.19 -20.35
CA ILE A 896 35.50 -6.22 -19.44
C ILE A 896 34.82 -7.59 -19.42
N SER A 897 35.46 -8.61 -20.03
CA SER A 897 34.95 -9.97 -20.15
C SER A 897 33.53 -10.02 -20.72
N ARG A 898 33.23 -9.21 -21.75
CA ARG A 898 31.88 -9.09 -22.32
C ARG A 898 31.83 -9.76 -23.68
N LEU A 899 30.82 -10.62 -23.88
CA LEU A 899 30.56 -11.26 -25.15
C LEU A 899 29.20 -10.83 -25.72
N SER A 900 29.10 -10.72 -27.05
CA SER A 900 27.84 -10.40 -27.72
C SER A 900 27.65 -11.17 -29.01
N TRP A 901 26.42 -11.62 -29.26
CA TRP A 901 26.04 -12.30 -30.49
C TRP A 901 24.55 -12.11 -30.78
N SER A 902 24.14 -12.49 -31.98
CA SER A 902 22.73 -12.45 -32.37
C SER A 902 22.37 -13.64 -33.24
N VAL A 903 21.14 -14.12 -33.09
CA VAL A 903 20.57 -15.18 -33.93
C VAL A 903 19.09 -14.88 -34.19
N THR A 904 18.59 -15.32 -35.34
CA THR A 904 17.15 -15.30 -35.62
C THR A 904 16.50 -16.55 -35.02
N LEU A 905 15.55 -16.37 -34.10
CA LEU A 905 14.79 -17.46 -33.52
C LEU A 905 13.58 -17.78 -34.42
N PRO A 906 13.35 -19.05 -34.79
CA PRO A 906 12.26 -19.43 -35.68
C PRO A 906 10.91 -19.41 -34.98
N LYS A 907 9.84 -19.35 -35.78
CA LYS A 907 8.47 -19.59 -35.31
C LYS A 907 8.34 -21.01 -34.75
N GLY A 908 7.51 -21.16 -33.71
CA GLY A 908 7.21 -22.42 -33.04
C GLY A 908 8.14 -22.70 -31.87
N GLN A 909 8.13 -23.94 -31.40
CA GLN A 909 8.98 -24.37 -30.30
C GLN A 909 10.41 -24.61 -30.78
N SER A 910 11.40 -24.02 -30.10
CA SER A 910 12.81 -24.34 -30.33
C SER A 910 13.64 -24.19 -29.04
N THR A 911 14.74 -24.94 -28.97
CA THR A 911 15.69 -24.89 -27.86
C THR A 911 17.08 -24.61 -28.40
N TRP A 912 17.77 -23.69 -27.75
CA TRP A 912 19.09 -23.19 -28.09
C TRP A 912 20.00 -23.32 -26.87
N SER A 913 21.26 -23.64 -27.10
CA SER A 913 22.27 -23.75 -26.05
C SER A 913 23.62 -23.22 -26.54
N TRP A 914 24.35 -22.58 -25.63
CA TRP A 914 25.68 -22.03 -25.85
C TRP A 914 26.57 -22.35 -24.66
N ARG A 915 27.81 -22.79 -24.90
CA ARG A 915 28.82 -23.10 -23.88
C ARG A 915 30.15 -22.46 -24.25
N TRP A 916 30.82 -21.87 -23.26
CA TRP A 916 32.11 -21.19 -23.41
C TRP A 916 32.90 -21.19 -22.09
N GLY A 917 34.18 -20.80 -22.16
CA GLY A 917 35.09 -20.65 -21.02
C GLY A 917 35.80 -21.91 -20.54
#